data_AF-A0A5T1UDF3-F1
#
_entry.id   AF-A0A5T1UDF3-F1
#
_cell.length_a   1.000
_cell.length_b   1.000
_cell.length_c   1.000
_cell.angle_alpha   90.00
_cell.angle_beta   90.00
_cell.angle_gamma   90.00
#
_symmetry.space_group_name_H-M   'P 1'
#
loop_
_entity.id
_entity.type
_entity.pdbx_description
1 polymer ?
#
loop_
_entity_poly.entity_id
_entity_poly.type
_entity_poly.pdbx_seq_one_letter_code
_entity_poly.pdbx_strand_id
1 'polypeptide(L)'
;MTLEQISELVKSESVKIVSFDIFDTLLVRPCIIPSDMFKIVATRAGYDESFVKIRQLAEQYARENKPFYEDDITIDDIYKHLHLNFEFSTEECEKLKTIEMEVEFDYLYPKNSIQKIFFEALENHKKVIIVSDMYLPKKFLEKVLEKNNYKGYNELFVSGDLKLSKGSGRLFDFIIAKFEKIGFEKNSILHIGDNQRADVEIPNSKGIKSARIVNSSDRFNMLHLLDSIQYSKMAFTDNRFILGFMINKVFDHISRSYDKDHSMFNGEIENFTNLLLTPIFYAFTQWLLEDCKKNNIDTLLLVYRDGYLIEKILNIFLKDKNTQINIKPLRLSRKALYAFDGLSKKECKKKLVAIPASTTMTIGNFLKLRFLMNDSQVIEVSEKYNFVLDAYVGDVKNQLIIADQVYEYFFNNAKEKTEIIKDYCRKVIADGKNIAVFDVGYSGRIRKFLKDVLNIETTAYHMFKHFGFKSDDGIKTYFDFSNTFFQHIHVIHNQIFEDILSEPVGTLQEIIKKNDKFDFILDDKYQAQDEILKIQERILSNIEEFYDLFKKDIGVLNIHGFDFYHILTRFLWQPKAKDMNVFKNLTFKDDFIVGNNNIGYDRWFASKKNFQKSNEYCTVRKIIKRYYKKFKNFSFFQNFKNRLEIKKQKRIIQQNIQDLFEFPSKCFDDVLEKKDFLLVGHFAFFDKGVCRYISNATQGKSVLVVSTTPWLKKEFVQNKLKIPSIIVPKATFNRGYDRNVDLNLTESEKYILAQNPRLKEISLRMKLQYKDMGKNYPDKMAIFLFQYFDILLEKTSPKKVFIWNKFNATHEILYLVCLRRNIQCVFMEFGVIPGTFNFDLQGQMGESWIANHTSDFNDLTINSNDLENAKKVLEYIYKEKLCRNLQPENNLIDNIKCKIKKDRPTIVYFGQNDFEAGMIPYNQHVVKYHSPWSIDSNDACRVLSEICIKNDWNFIYKPHPNLEWLEEKKSEIIDARGVDIHELIDLADVVVTILSQSSYEALMRNKPVVMLGYTHLKHKNCTYEAFAKDDVEQILDKAIKDGFTEEMRKNFHSHIARLLKYYLYDDYVARKFKYGKKIEDFQNEFLN
;
A
#
# COMPACT_ATOMS: atom_id res chain seq x y z
N MET A 1 15.26 22.44 -12.57
CA MET A 1 16.10 22.66 -13.76
C MET A 1 16.03 21.43 -14.65
N THR A 2 16.25 21.57 -15.97
CA THR A 2 16.45 20.43 -16.88
C THR A 2 17.88 19.89 -16.76
N LEU A 3 18.17 18.73 -17.36
CA LEU A 3 19.54 18.20 -17.43
C LEU A 3 20.46 19.15 -18.22
N GLU A 4 19.99 19.77 -19.30
CA GLU A 4 20.80 20.73 -20.07
C GLU A 4 21.21 21.92 -19.19
N GLN A 5 20.27 22.50 -18.44
CA GLN A 5 20.57 23.60 -17.52
C GLN A 5 21.58 23.22 -16.43
N ILE A 6 21.54 21.98 -15.93
CA ILE A 6 22.50 21.49 -14.94
C ILE A 6 23.87 21.28 -15.59
N SER A 7 23.92 20.73 -16.81
CA SER A 7 25.13 20.56 -17.63
C SER A 7 25.80 21.90 -17.94
N GLU A 8 25.03 22.93 -18.30
CA GLU A 8 25.51 24.30 -18.52
C GLU A 8 26.13 24.91 -17.25
N LEU A 9 25.49 24.74 -16.09
CA LEU A 9 26.04 25.16 -14.80
C LEU A 9 27.34 24.41 -14.45
N VAL A 10 27.40 23.10 -14.70
CA VAL A 10 28.60 22.28 -14.49
C VAL A 10 29.74 22.71 -15.43
N LYS A 11 29.46 23.08 -16.68
CA LYS A 11 30.47 23.57 -17.63
C LYS A 11 31.01 24.95 -17.26
N SER A 12 30.16 25.84 -16.73
CA SER A 12 30.49 27.24 -16.41
C SER A 12 31.89 27.42 -15.82
N GLU A 13 32.69 28.34 -16.38
CA GLU A 13 34.01 28.68 -15.84
C GLU A 13 33.96 29.21 -14.40
N SER A 14 32.83 29.81 -14.02
CA SER A 14 32.56 30.31 -12.66
C SER A 14 32.39 29.19 -11.63
N VAL A 15 32.22 27.94 -12.06
CA VAL A 15 32.16 26.76 -11.21
C VAL A 15 33.50 26.04 -11.30
N LYS A 16 34.14 25.83 -10.15
CA LYS A 16 35.42 25.11 -10.00
C LYS A 16 35.24 23.79 -9.23
N ILE A 17 34.22 23.72 -8.36
CA ILE A 17 33.90 22.56 -7.55
C ILE A 17 32.44 22.17 -7.79
N VAL A 18 32.20 20.89 -8.10
CA VAL A 18 30.85 20.32 -8.18
C VAL A 18 30.68 19.33 -7.03
N SER A 19 29.63 19.53 -6.25
CA SER A 19 29.29 18.75 -5.06
C SER A 19 27.99 18.00 -5.32
N PHE A 20 27.96 16.70 -5.11
CA PHE A 20 26.76 15.87 -5.31
C PHE A 20 26.27 15.27 -3.98
N ASP A 21 24.95 15.22 -3.79
CA ASP A 21 24.35 14.29 -2.81
C ASP A 21 24.34 12.84 -3.32
N ILE A 22 24.28 11.87 -2.41
CA ILE A 22 24.21 10.45 -2.76
C ILE A 22 22.79 9.98 -3.09
N PHE A 23 21.83 10.14 -2.17
CA PHE A 23 20.57 9.41 -2.20
C PHE A 23 19.51 10.13 -3.01
N ASP A 24 18.81 9.39 -3.87
CA ASP A 24 17.85 9.88 -4.87
C ASP A 24 18.44 10.89 -5.91
N THR A 25 19.73 11.18 -5.77
CA THR A 25 20.58 12.05 -6.60
C THR A 25 21.56 11.22 -7.46
N LEU A 26 22.64 10.68 -6.90
CA LEU A 26 23.59 9.79 -7.61
C LEU A 26 23.11 8.33 -7.64
N LEU A 27 22.55 7.86 -6.53
CA LEU A 27 22.11 6.49 -6.31
C LEU A 27 20.63 6.47 -5.91
N VAL A 28 19.88 5.51 -6.43
CA VAL A 28 18.47 5.31 -6.13
C VAL A 28 18.25 3.91 -5.54
N ARG A 29 17.17 3.76 -4.76
CA ARG A 29 16.70 2.46 -4.26
C ARG A 29 15.54 1.94 -5.13
N PRO A 30 15.39 0.63 -5.32
CA PRO A 30 14.30 0.03 -6.10
C PRO A 30 13.02 -0.07 -5.27
N CYS A 31 12.63 1.00 -4.59
CA CYS A 31 11.41 1.08 -3.78
C CYS A 31 10.93 2.54 -3.75
N ILE A 32 9.65 2.74 -3.46
CA ILE A 32 9.10 4.10 -3.35
C ILE A 32 9.45 4.74 -2.00
N ILE A 33 9.45 3.95 -0.93
CA ILE A 33 9.73 4.42 0.44
C ILE A 33 11.02 3.73 0.91
N PRO A 34 12.09 4.47 1.24
CA PRO A 34 13.37 3.87 1.64
C PRO A 34 13.26 2.86 2.80
N SER A 35 12.34 3.08 3.76
CA SER A 35 12.12 2.14 4.86
C SER A 35 11.54 0.79 4.46
N ASP A 36 11.00 0.64 3.24
CA ASP A 36 10.59 -0.65 2.72
C ASP A 36 11.81 -1.60 2.61
N MET A 37 13.04 -1.08 2.43
CA MET A 37 14.27 -1.89 2.45
C MET A 37 14.47 -2.67 3.76
N PHE A 38 14.02 -2.14 4.89
CA PHE A 38 14.09 -2.83 6.19
C PHE A 38 13.24 -4.11 6.22
N LYS A 39 12.29 -4.31 5.29
CA LYS A 39 11.60 -5.59 5.13
C LYS A 39 12.53 -6.69 4.59
N ILE A 40 13.44 -6.34 3.68
CA ILE A 40 14.45 -7.29 3.17
C ILE A 40 15.46 -7.60 4.28
N VAL A 41 15.90 -6.59 5.04
CA VAL A 41 16.74 -6.78 6.24
C VAL A 41 16.09 -7.72 7.24
N ALA A 42 14.82 -7.48 7.59
CA ALA A 42 14.05 -8.35 8.47
C ALA A 42 14.02 -9.79 7.94
N THR A 43 13.66 -9.97 6.66
CA THR A 43 13.49 -11.30 6.06
C THR A 43 14.80 -12.08 6.00
N ARG A 44 15.91 -11.46 5.57
CA ARG A 44 17.25 -12.07 5.58
C ARG A 44 17.73 -12.43 6.99
N ALA A 45 17.37 -11.62 7.99
CA ALA A 45 17.73 -11.86 9.38
C ALA A 45 16.82 -12.87 10.12
N GLY A 46 15.66 -13.22 9.54
CA GLY A 46 14.67 -14.14 10.12
C GLY A 46 13.59 -13.49 10.97
N TYR A 47 13.42 -12.16 10.89
CA TYR A 47 12.37 -11.40 11.57
C TYR A 47 11.23 -11.01 10.62
N ASP A 48 10.04 -10.71 11.17
CA ASP A 48 8.91 -10.18 10.40
C ASP A 48 8.93 -8.65 10.25
N GLU A 49 7.98 -8.12 9.46
CA GLU A 49 7.82 -6.69 9.12
C GLU A 49 7.76 -5.74 10.33
N SER A 50 7.43 -6.20 11.54
CA SER A 50 7.51 -5.38 12.76
C SER A 50 8.93 -4.87 13.05
N PHE A 51 9.97 -5.56 12.55
CA PHE A 51 11.35 -5.08 12.64
C PHE A 51 11.51 -3.70 11.99
N VAL A 52 10.80 -3.42 10.88
CA VAL A 52 10.81 -2.11 10.21
C VAL A 52 10.54 -0.99 11.21
N LYS A 53 9.51 -1.14 12.05
CA LYS A 53 9.13 -0.11 13.03
C LYS A 53 10.09 -0.04 14.21
N ILE A 54 10.60 -1.18 14.69
CA ILE A 54 11.61 -1.21 15.76
C ILE A 54 12.91 -0.54 15.30
N ARG A 55 13.37 -0.82 14.08
CA ARG A 55 14.56 -0.23 13.47
C ARG A 55 14.42 1.28 13.24
N GLN A 56 13.24 1.75 12.83
CA GLN A 56 12.93 3.18 12.78
C GLN A 56 12.97 3.85 14.17
N LEU A 57 12.47 3.17 15.20
CA LEU A 57 12.47 3.69 16.57
C LEU A 57 13.88 3.70 17.19
N ALA A 58 14.71 2.68 16.94
CA ALA A 58 16.10 2.67 17.37
C ALA A 58 16.87 3.87 16.78
N GLU A 59 16.61 4.23 15.53
CA GLU A 59 17.16 5.43 14.91
C GLU A 59 16.62 6.72 15.51
N GLN A 60 15.31 6.82 15.72
CA GLN A 60 14.70 7.96 16.40
C GLN A 60 15.36 8.17 17.78
N TYR A 61 15.53 7.11 18.57
CA TYR A 61 16.19 7.19 19.87
C TYR A 61 17.66 7.59 19.75
N ALA A 62 18.41 7.11 18.76
CA ALA A 62 19.77 7.57 18.51
C ALA A 62 19.80 9.08 18.18
N ARG A 63 18.88 9.58 17.34
CA ARG A 63 18.77 11.01 17.01
C ARG A 63 18.37 11.88 18.21
N GLU A 64 17.54 11.35 19.11
CA GLU A 64 17.10 12.02 20.34
C GLU A 64 18.19 12.05 21.44
N ASN A 65 19.06 11.03 21.50
CA ASN A 65 20.06 10.88 22.56
C ASN A 65 21.50 11.24 22.14
N LYS A 66 21.71 11.69 20.90
CA LYS A 66 23.01 12.21 20.46
C LYS A 66 23.42 13.47 21.26
N PRO A 67 24.72 13.70 21.50
CA PRO A 67 25.19 14.93 22.14
C PRO A 67 24.69 16.18 21.41
N PHE A 68 24.33 17.23 22.16
CA PHE A 68 23.75 18.46 21.60
C PHE A 68 24.64 19.16 20.54
N TYR A 69 25.96 18.97 20.62
CA TYR A 69 26.93 19.53 19.67
C TYR A 69 27.13 18.68 18.40
N GLU A 70 26.58 17.47 18.32
CA GLU A 70 26.56 16.63 17.12
C GLU A 70 25.28 16.89 16.32
N ASP A 71 25.36 17.01 15.00
CA ASP A 71 24.17 17.17 14.16
C ASP A 71 23.49 15.84 13.82
N ASP A 72 24.28 14.77 13.68
CA ASP A 72 23.83 13.48 13.12
C ASP A 72 24.43 12.27 13.85
N ILE A 73 24.02 11.08 13.44
CA ILE A 73 24.32 9.79 14.08
C ILE A 73 24.96 8.80 13.12
N THR A 74 25.58 7.76 13.66
CA THR A 74 26.13 6.61 12.91
C THR A 74 25.18 5.41 12.97
N ILE A 75 25.38 4.43 12.08
CA ILE A 75 24.69 3.15 12.16
C ILE A 75 24.99 2.41 13.47
N ASP A 76 26.19 2.58 14.03
CA ASP A 76 26.56 2.01 15.33
C ASP A 76 25.76 2.65 16.49
N ASP A 77 25.49 3.97 16.44
CA ASP A 77 24.59 4.63 17.38
C ASP A 77 23.18 4.04 17.33
N ILE A 78 22.66 3.75 16.12
CA ILE A 78 21.34 3.13 15.92
C ILE A 78 21.30 1.73 16.54
N TYR A 79 22.28 0.87 16.24
CA TYR A 79 22.29 -0.51 16.73
C TYR A 79 22.65 -0.62 18.21
N LYS A 80 23.41 0.32 18.76
CA LYS A 80 23.56 0.53 20.20
C LYS A 80 22.20 0.84 20.84
N HIS A 81 21.39 1.74 20.27
CA HIS A 81 20.05 2.02 20.78
C HIS A 81 19.05 0.87 20.55
N LEU A 82 19.24 0.05 19.51
CA LEU A 82 18.50 -1.21 19.37
C LEU A 82 18.79 -2.15 20.56
N HIS A 83 20.07 -2.37 20.89
CA HIS A 83 20.46 -3.20 22.03
C HIS A 83 20.02 -2.60 23.38
N LEU A 84 20.19 -1.29 23.60
CA LEU A 84 19.88 -0.67 24.90
C LEU A 84 18.37 -0.63 25.18
N ASN A 85 17.55 -0.39 24.17
CA ASN A 85 16.13 -0.10 24.36
C ASN A 85 15.25 -1.34 24.18
N PHE A 86 15.69 -2.33 23.39
CA PHE A 86 14.90 -3.49 22.99
C PHE A 86 15.56 -4.82 23.38
N GLU A 87 14.78 -5.90 23.41
CA GLU A 87 15.28 -7.26 23.66
C GLU A 87 16.03 -7.87 22.46
N PHE A 88 17.19 -7.30 22.13
CA PHE A 88 18.18 -7.89 21.22
C PHE A 88 19.54 -8.02 21.94
N SER A 89 20.24 -9.11 21.70
CA SER A 89 21.64 -9.30 22.09
C SER A 89 22.58 -8.42 21.25
N THR A 90 23.82 -8.25 21.69
CA THR A 90 24.85 -7.54 20.91
C THR A 90 25.18 -8.28 19.61
N GLU A 91 25.24 -9.61 19.63
CA GLU A 91 25.46 -10.46 18.46
C GLU A 91 24.34 -10.31 17.42
N GLU A 92 23.07 -10.32 17.84
CA GLU A 92 21.94 -10.05 16.95
C GLU A 92 22.01 -8.65 16.33
N CYS A 93 22.44 -7.64 17.10
CA CYS A 93 22.59 -6.28 16.60
C CYS A 93 23.70 -6.19 15.53
N GLU A 94 24.87 -6.79 15.76
CA GLU A 94 25.96 -6.82 14.78
C GLU A 94 25.59 -7.59 13.51
N LYS A 95 24.88 -8.73 13.65
CA LYS A 95 24.33 -9.49 12.53
C LYS A 95 23.33 -8.64 11.73
N LEU A 96 22.37 -8.00 12.39
CA LEU A 96 21.38 -7.15 11.74
C LEU A 96 22.01 -5.94 11.05
N LYS A 97 23.01 -5.29 11.68
CA LYS A 97 23.77 -4.17 11.11
C LYS A 97 24.50 -4.56 9.84
N THR A 98 25.13 -5.74 9.85
CA THR A 98 25.80 -6.32 8.67
C THR A 98 24.79 -6.58 7.55
N ILE A 99 23.65 -7.19 7.86
CA ILE A 99 22.58 -7.44 6.87
C ILE A 99 21.99 -6.13 6.32
N GLU A 100 21.82 -5.08 7.12
CA GLU A 100 21.38 -3.77 6.62
C GLU A 100 22.37 -3.19 5.59
N MET A 101 23.67 -3.22 5.91
CA MET A 101 24.71 -2.79 4.98
C MET A 101 24.77 -3.67 3.71
N GLU A 102 24.60 -4.99 3.82
CA GLU A 102 24.52 -5.88 2.66
C GLU A 102 23.31 -5.58 1.77
N VAL A 103 22.15 -5.26 2.36
CA VAL A 103 20.94 -4.90 1.63
C VAL A 103 21.12 -3.56 0.91
N GLU A 104 21.66 -2.53 1.56
CA GLU A 104 21.98 -1.27 0.89
C GLU A 104 23.04 -1.47 -0.22
N PHE A 105 24.07 -2.29 0.01
CA PHE A 105 25.09 -2.58 -0.99
C PHE A 105 24.52 -3.31 -2.21
N ASP A 106 23.64 -4.29 -2.01
CA ASP A 106 22.99 -5.03 -3.09
C ASP A 106 22.11 -4.11 -3.94
N TYR A 107 21.28 -3.30 -3.29
CA TYR A 107 20.14 -2.63 -3.93
C TYR A 107 20.35 -1.17 -4.33
N LEU A 108 21.42 -0.49 -3.91
CA LEU A 108 21.76 0.83 -4.46
C LEU A 108 22.39 0.70 -5.86
N TYR A 109 21.80 1.42 -6.82
CA TYR A 109 22.21 1.48 -8.24
C TYR A 109 22.20 2.93 -8.77
N PRO A 110 22.95 3.25 -9.85
CA PRO A 110 23.10 4.62 -10.31
C PRO A 110 21.85 5.17 -10.99
N LYS A 111 21.63 6.47 -10.83
CA LYS A 111 20.72 7.27 -11.65
C LYS A 111 21.48 7.72 -12.90
N ASN A 112 21.30 7.02 -14.02
CA ASN A 112 22.20 7.10 -15.18
C ASN A 112 22.28 8.51 -15.78
N SER A 113 21.20 9.29 -15.68
CA SER A 113 21.19 10.71 -16.08
C SER A 113 22.17 11.58 -15.29
N ILE A 114 22.20 11.43 -13.97
CA ILE A 114 23.09 12.18 -13.08
C ILE A 114 24.51 11.61 -13.14
N GLN A 115 24.67 10.31 -13.36
CA GLN A 115 25.99 9.72 -13.60
C GLN A 115 26.70 10.35 -14.80
N LYS A 116 25.97 10.70 -15.87
CA LYS A 116 26.54 11.47 -17.00
C LYS A 116 27.01 12.86 -16.58
N ILE A 117 26.22 13.58 -15.78
CA ILE A 117 26.59 14.91 -15.23
C ILE A 117 27.82 14.82 -14.31
N PHE A 118 27.94 13.74 -13.53
CA PHE A 118 29.10 13.46 -12.68
C PHE A 118 30.38 13.28 -13.52
N PHE A 119 30.34 12.46 -14.58
CA PHE A 119 31.50 12.29 -15.46
C PHE A 119 31.81 13.56 -16.27
N GLU A 120 30.79 14.28 -16.74
CA GLU A 120 30.95 15.57 -17.42
C GLU A 120 31.67 16.60 -16.53
N ALA A 121 31.41 16.62 -15.23
CA ALA A 121 32.15 17.47 -14.29
C ALA A 121 33.66 17.10 -14.22
N LEU A 122 34.00 15.81 -14.28
CA LEU A 122 35.39 15.33 -14.31
C LEU A 122 36.07 15.66 -15.65
N GLU A 123 35.38 15.46 -16.76
CA GLU A 123 35.85 15.80 -18.12
C GLU A 123 36.12 17.31 -18.27
N ASN A 124 35.31 18.16 -17.63
CA ASN A 124 35.51 19.61 -17.56
C ASN A 124 36.53 20.03 -16.46
N HIS A 125 37.35 19.10 -15.99
CA HIS A 125 38.41 19.29 -14.99
C HIS A 125 37.94 19.98 -13.68
N LYS A 126 36.67 19.83 -13.31
CA LYS A 126 36.17 20.34 -12.02
C LYS A 126 36.66 19.45 -10.90
N LYS A 127 36.84 20.02 -9.71
CA LYS A 127 36.96 19.21 -8.49
C LYS A 127 35.58 18.65 -8.16
N VAL A 128 35.46 17.33 -8.07
CA VAL A 128 34.18 16.68 -7.74
C VAL A 128 34.23 16.19 -6.30
N ILE A 129 33.24 16.58 -5.49
CA ILE A 129 33.06 16.09 -4.12
C ILE A 129 31.67 15.49 -3.96
N ILE A 130 31.52 14.62 -2.97
CA ILE A 130 30.25 13.98 -2.62
C ILE A 130 29.96 14.30 -1.15
N VAL A 131 28.71 14.65 -0.83
CA VAL A 131 28.28 15.16 0.48
C VAL A 131 26.92 14.54 0.82
N SER A 132 26.84 13.74 1.89
CA SER A 132 25.60 13.03 2.23
C SER A 132 25.22 13.20 3.70
N ASP A 133 23.93 13.48 3.95
CA ASP A 133 23.32 13.39 5.29
C ASP A 133 22.87 11.93 5.51
N MET A 134 23.75 11.08 6.05
CA MET A 134 23.48 9.66 6.24
C MET A 134 24.26 9.07 7.42
N TYR A 135 23.63 8.08 8.07
CA TYR A 135 24.21 7.30 9.16
C TYR A 135 25.17 6.18 8.72
N LEU A 136 25.24 5.89 7.42
CA LEU A 136 26.07 4.81 6.86
C LEU A 136 27.55 5.24 6.81
N PRO A 137 28.51 4.42 7.26
CA PRO A 137 29.92 4.83 7.34
C PRO A 137 30.51 5.20 5.98
N LYS A 138 31.40 6.20 5.95
CA LYS A 138 32.10 6.62 4.71
C LYS A 138 32.76 5.45 3.98
N LYS A 139 33.50 4.58 4.69
CA LYS A 139 34.16 3.40 4.12
C LYS A 139 33.20 2.39 3.47
N PHE A 140 31.93 2.39 3.87
CA PHE A 140 30.89 1.59 3.24
C PHE A 140 30.38 2.29 1.97
N LEU A 141 30.07 3.59 2.07
CA LEU A 141 29.60 4.40 0.93
C LEU A 141 30.65 4.48 -0.20
N GLU A 142 31.94 4.54 0.11
CA GLU A 142 33.04 4.46 -0.89
C GLU A 142 32.94 3.16 -1.72
N LYS A 143 32.68 2.01 -1.08
CA LYS A 143 32.48 0.72 -1.79
C LYS A 143 31.21 0.70 -2.62
N VAL A 144 30.12 1.31 -2.14
CA VAL A 144 28.85 1.40 -2.89
C VAL A 144 29.01 2.31 -4.11
N LEU A 145 29.74 3.42 -3.99
CA LEU A 145 30.07 4.31 -5.11
C LEU A 145 30.96 3.59 -6.13
N GLU A 146 31.99 2.88 -5.68
CA GLU A 146 32.88 2.10 -6.55
C GLU A 146 32.15 0.98 -7.31
N LYS A 147 31.30 0.20 -6.62
CA LYS A 147 30.40 -0.82 -7.22
C LYS A 147 29.58 -0.23 -8.36
N ASN A 148 29.11 1.00 -8.19
CA ASN A 148 28.26 1.71 -9.14
C ASN A 148 29.05 2.63 -10.10
N ASN A 149 30.35 2.40 -10.28
CA ASN A 149 31.27 3.10 -11.19
C ASN A 149 31.52 4.60 -10.91
N TYR A 150 31.14 5.13 -9.75
CA TYR A 150 31.50 6.49 -9.36
C TYR A 150 32.97 6.56 -8.93
N LYS A 151 33.85 6.94 -9.86
CA LYS A 151 35.31 7.00 -9.69
C LYS A 151 35.83 8.41 -10.01
N GLY A 152 37.00 8.77 -9.47
CA GLY A 152 37.67 10.05 -9.78
C GLY A 152 37.20 11.28 -9.00
N TYR A 153 36.19 11.15 -8.12
CA TYR A 153 35.88 12.21 -7.16
C TYR A 153 37.04 12.43 -6.18
N ASN A 154 37.22 13.67 -5.72
CA ASN A 154 38.32 14.07 -4.86
C ASN A 154 38.08 13.75 -3.38
N GLU A 155 36.83 13.89 -2.91
CA GLU A 155 36.51 13.66 -1.51
C GLU A 155 35.02 13.31 -1.28
N LEU A 156 34.77 12.46 -0.30
CA LEU A 156 33.45 12.15 0.24
C LEU A 156 33.35 12.65 1.69
N PHE A 157 32.30 13.41 1.99
CA PHE A 157 31.92 13.89 3.30
C PHE A 157 30.59 13.26 3.72
N VAL A 158 30.52 12.71 4.93
CA VAL A 158 29.34 12.02 5.46
C VAL A 158 29.01 12.58 6.84
N SER A 159 27.74 12.92 7.04
CA SER A 159 27.28 13.59 8.27
C SER A 159 27.45 12.75 9.52
N GLY A 160 27.19 11.44 9.47
CA GLY A 160 27.35 10.54 10.61
C GLY A 160 28.79 10.43 11.10
N ASP A 161 29.75 10.40 10.16
CA ASP A 161 31.18 10.29 10.46
C ASP A 161 31.79 11.63 10.93
N LEU A 162 31.31 12.77 10.39
CA LEU A 162 31.78 14.11 10.75
C LEU A 162 31.01 14.74 11.92
N LYS A 163 29.83 14.19 12.25
CA LYS A 163 28.85 14.75 13.18
C LYS A 163 28.36 16.16 12.80
N LEU A 164 28.45 16.52 11.52
CA LEU A 164 27.97 17.78 10.91
C LEU A 164 26.98 17.48 9.79
N SER A 165 25.83 18.15 9.71
CA SER A 165 24.82 17.89 8.66
C SER A 165 24.66 19.04 7.65
N LYS A 166 24.15 18.71 6.46
CA LYS A 166 23.62 19.68 5.48
C LYS A 166 22.41 20.39 6.07
N GLY A 167 21.54 19.68 6.78
CA GLY A 167 20.33 20.22 7.40
C GLY A 167 20.55 21.30 8.49
N SER A 168 21.70 21.29 9.18
CA SER A 168 22.14 22.39 10.07
C SER A 168 22.93 23.48 9.33
N GLY A 169 23.45 23.14 8.15
CA GLY A 169 24.40 23.92 7.39
C GLY A 169 25.87 23.78 7.83
N ARG A 170 26.17 23.22 9.00
CA ARG A 170 27.55 23.15 9.52
C ARG A 170 28.46 22.31 8.62
N LEU A 171 27.92 21.31 7.91
CA LEU A 171 28.70 20.53 6.95
C LEU A 171 29.17 21.39 5.77
N PHE A 172 28.33 22.32 5.28
CA PHE A 172 28.74 23.26 4.25
C PHE A 172 29.73 24.30 4.77
N ASP A 173 29.62 24.76 6.03
CA ASP A 173 30.62 25.65 6.62
C ASP A 173 32.00 24.98 6.70
N PHE A 174 32.05 23.70 7.08
CA PHE A 174 33.26 22.90 7.08
C PHE A 174 33.86 22.75 5.67
N ILE A 175 33.02 22.48 4.66
CA ILE A 175 33.44 22.38 3.25
C ILE A 175 33.99 23.72 2.74
N ILE A 176 33.28 24.83 2.97
CA ILE A 176 33.72 26.19 2.61
C ILE A 176 35.09 26.49 3.25
N ALA A 177 35.21 26.35 4.57
CA ALA A 177 36.45 26.63 5.29
C ALA A 177 37.62 25.70 4.89
N LYS A 178 37.33 24.51 4.34
CA LYS A 178 38.34 23.61 3.76
C LYS A 178 38.80 24.08 2.38
N PHE A 179 37.89 24.51 1.52
CA PHE A 179 38.21 24.90 0.14
C PHE A 179 38.74 26.34 0.02
N GLU A 180 38.34 27.26 0.90
CA GLU A 180 38.92 28.60 1.01
C GLU A 180 40.42 28.56 1.35
N LYS A 181 40.83 27.63 2.23
CA LYS A 181 42.25 27.40 2.58
C LYS A 181 43.14 26.98 1.41
N ILE A 182 42.56 26.49 0.33
CA ILE A 182 43.26 26.13 -0.91
C ILE A 182 42.83 26.99 -2.11
N GLY A 183 42.27 28.18 -1.84
CA GLY A 183 42.09 29.25 -2.83
C GLY A 183 40.77 29.23 -3.61
N PHE A 184 39.73 28.51 -3.18
CA PHE A 184 38.41 28.55 -3.83
C PHE A 184 37.40 29.38 -3.05
N GLU A 185 36.70 30.27 -3.77
CA GLU A 185 35.56 31.02 -3.23
C GLU A 185 34.31 30.14 -3.13
N LYS A 186 33.48 30.36 -2.11
CA LYS A 186 32.21 29.64 -1.91
C LYS A 186 31.23 29.73 -3.10
N ASN A 187 31.24 30.83 -3.84
CA ASN A 187 30.43 31.04 -5.05
C ASN A 187 30.88 30.16 -6.25
N SER A 188 32.06 29.53 -6.17
CA SER A 188 32.63 28.64 -7.18
C SER A 188 32.25 27.17 -6.96
N ILE A 189 31.54 26.90 -5.88
CA ILE A 189 30.94 25.60 -5.55
C ILE A 189 29.53 25.56 -6.11
N LEU A 190 29.21 24.50 -6.86
CA LEU A 190 27.86 24.11 -7.26
C LEU A 190 27.47 22.83 -6.51
N HIS A 191 26.40 22.85 -5.72
CA HIS A 191 25.84 21.66 -5.10
C HIS A 191 24.61 21.15 -5.86
N ILE A 192 24.52 19.84 -6.04
CA ILE A 192 23.48 19.13 -6.79
C ILE A 192 22.90 18.06 -5.88
N GLY A 193 21.61 18.18 -5.55
CA GLY A 193 20.91 17.26 -4.64
C GLY A 193 19.40 17.32 -4.81
N ASP A 194 18.65 16.46 -4.11
CA ASP A 194 17.20 16.32 -4.30
C ASP A 194 16.38 17.19 -3.34
N ASN A 195 16.92 17.43 -2.14
CA ASN A 195 16.21 17.99 -1.01
C ASN A 195 16.11 19.51 -1.12
N GLN A 196 14.89 20.03 -1.18
CA GLN A 196 14.62 21.48 -1.29
C GLN A 196 15.29 22.31 -0.19
N ARG A 197 15.33 21.81 1.05
CA ARG A 197 15.89 22.55 2.18
C ARG A 197 17.40 22.33 2.31
N ALA A 198 17.82 21.06 2.39
CA ALA A 198 19.19 20.69 2.67
C ALA A 198 20.15 20.94 1.49
N ASP A 199 19.68 20.81 0.24
CA ASP A 199 20.54 20.83 -0.95
C ASP A 199 20.36 22.09 -1.83
N VAL A 200 19.37 22.93 -1.50
CA VAL A 200 19.09 24.17 -2.26
C VAL A 200 19.11 25.39 -1.33
N GLU A 201 18.17 25.47 -0.39
CA GLU A 201 18.00 26.66 0.46
C GLU A 201 19.20 26.91 1.38
N ILE A 202 19.71 25.86 2.06
CA ILE A 202 20.86 26.00 2.96
C ILE A 202 22.16 26.35 2.22
N PRO A 203 22.55 25.66 1.12
CA PRO A 203 23.70 26.07 0.30
C PRO A 203 23.60 27.52 -0.20
N ASN A 204 22.44 27.91 -0.75
CA ASN A 204 22.21 29.26 -1.24
C ASN A 204 22.36 30.30 -0.12
N SER A 205 21.83 30.03 1.08
CA SER A 205 21.95 30.92 2.25
C SER A 205 23.40 31.19 2.67
N LYS A 206 24.33 30.28 2.32
CA LYS A 206 25.77 30.40 2.60
C LYS A 206 26.56 30.99 1.44
N GLY A 207 25.95 31.13 0.26
CA GLY A 207 26.57 31.64 -0.97
C GLY A 207 27.18 30.55 -1.87
N ILE A 208 26.81 29.29 -1.66
CA ILE A 208 27.08 28.17 -2.59
C ILE A 208 25.97 28.16 -3.66
N LYS A 209 26.30 27.94 -4.93
CA LYS A 209 25.29 27.75 -6.00
C LYS A 209 24.63 26.39 -5.83
N SER A 210 23.33 26.25 -6.11
CA SER A 210 22.63 24.96 -6.03
C SER A 210 21.78 24.63 -7.25
N ALA A 211 21.57 23.34 -7.51
CA ALA A 211 20.64 22.83 -8.51
C ALA A 211 19.85 21.63 -7.97
N ARG A 212 18.51 21.71 -8.04
CA ARG A 212 17.62 20.67 -7.50
C ARG A 212 17.32 19.55 -8.51
N ILE A 213 17.53 18.32 -8.07
CA ILE A 213 17.13 17.08 -8.74
C ILE A 213 15.82 16.58 -8.11
N VAL A 214 14.64 16.91 -8.64
CA VAL A 214 13.40 16.31 -8.11
C VAL A 214 13.47 14.78 -8.23
N ASN A 215 13.38 14.07 -7.10
CA ASN A 215 13.45 12.61 -7.04
C ASN A 215 12.29 11.94 -7.81
N SER A 216 12.47 10.66 -8.15
CA SER A 216 11.55 9.94 -9.03
C SER A 216 10.17 9.74 -8.41
N SER A 217 10.12 9.48 -7.10
CA SER A 217 8.88 9.30 -6.34
C SER A 217 8.04 10.59 -6.31
N ASP A 218 8.65 11.75 -6.07
CA ASP A 218 7.98 13.05 -6.10
C ASP A 218 7.47 13.40 -7.50
N ARG A 219 8.26 13.13 -8.55
CA ARG A 219 7.80 13.28 -9.94
C ARG A 219 6.59 12.39 -10.23
N PHE A 220 6.58 11.16 -9.74
CA PHE A 220 5.45 10.23 -9.88
C PHE A 220 4.21 10.71 -9.11
N ASN A 221 4.38 11.21 -7.90
CA ASN A 221 3.32 11.79 -7.07
C ASN A 221 2.59 12.95 -7.77
N MET A 222 3.29 13.72 -8.60
CA MET A 222 2.72 14.84 -9.37
C MET A 222 1.82 14.41 -10.55
N LEU A 223 1.76 13.12 -10.91
CA LEU A 223 1.09 12.65 -12.12
C LEU A 223 -0.39 12.32 -11.99
N HIS A 224 -0.98 12.39 -10.79
CA HIS A 224 -2.35 11.94 -10.51
C HIS A 224 -2.70 10.47 -10.85
N LEU A 225 -1.79 9.68 -11.43
CA LEU A 225 -1.96 8.23 -11.63
C LEU A 225 -2.33 7.53 -10.31
N LEU A 226 -1.71 8.00 -9.23
CA LEU A 226 -1.89 7.56 -7.84
C LEU A 226 -3.23 7.93 -7.20
N ASP A 227 -3.98 8.89 -7.76
CA ASP A 227 -5.40 9.06 -7.36
C ASP A 227 -6.23 7.81 -7.73
N SER A 228 -5.73 6.95 -8.64
CA SER A 228 -6.28 5.63 -8.93
C SER A 228 -5.56 4.48 -8.20
N ILE A 229 -4.24 4.60 -8.00
CA ILE A 229 -3.41 3.65 -7.25
C ILE A 229 -3.36 4.10 -5.79
N GLN A 230 -4.37 3.76 -4.98
CA GLN A 230 -4.37 4.14 -3.57
C GLN A 230 -3.14 3.56 -2.85
N TYR A 231 -2.14 4.40 -2.54
CA TYR A 231 -0.89 4.05 -1.84
C TYR A 231 -1.09 3.21 -0.57
N SER A 232 -2.25 3.37 0.09
CA SER A 232 -2.66 2.62 1.27
C SER A 232 -3.06 1.17 0.99
N LYS A 233 -3.49 0.82 -0.23
CA LYS A 233 -3.93 -0.54 -0.58
C LYS A 233 -2.79 -1.44 -1.04
N MET A 234 -1.73 -0.85 -1.59
CA MET A 234 -0.47 -1.56 -1.85
C MET A 234 0.25 -1.98 -0.57
N ALA A 235 -0.19 -1.53 0.62
CA ALA A 235 0.45 -1.81 1.91
C ALA A 235 0.48 -3.30 2.33
N PHE A 236 -0.21 -4.18 1.59
CA PHE A 236 -0.21 -5.64 1.80
C PHE A 236 0.58 -6.43 0.75
N THR A 237 1.29 -5.73 -0.15
CA THR A 237 2.00 -6.30 -1.29
C THR A 237 3.37 -5.66 -1.44
N ASP A 238 4.31 -6.36 -2.05
CA ASP A 238 5.63 -5.82 -2.36
C ASP A 238 5.66 -5.00 -3.66
N ASN A 239 4.47 -4.60 -4.16
CA ASN A 239 4.30 -3.81 -5.37
C ASN A 239 5.05 -2.46 -5.34
N ARG A 240 5.40 -1.96 -4.15
CA ARG A 240 6.24 -0.75 -4.01
C ARG A 240 7.66 -0.94 -4.52
N PHE A 241 8.20 -2.17 -4.52
CA PHE A 241 9.53 -2.44 -5.06
C PHE A 241 9.52 -2.38 -6.59
N ILE A 242 8.67 -3.19 -7.24
CA ILE A 242 8.57 -3.18 -8.71
C ILE A 242 8.13 -1.81 -9.23
N LEU A 243 7.16 -1.14 -8.59
CA LEU A 243 6.74 0.19 -9.01
C LEU A 243 7.85 1.23 -8.80
N GLY A 244 8.58 1.21 -7.68
CA GLY A 244 9.71 2.10 -7.44
C GLY A 244 10.83 1.93 -8.48
N PHE A 245 11.16 0.69 -8.83
CA PHE A 245 12.12 0.39 -9.90
C PHE A 245 11.66 0.93 -11.28
N MET A 246 10.40 0.71 -11.68
CA MET A 246 9.89 1.22 -12.96
C MET A 246 9.78 2.76 -12.97
N ILE A 247 9.43 3.38 -11.85
CA ILE A 247 9.42 4.83 -11.64
C ILE A 247 10.83 5.41 -11.85
N ASN A 248 11.85 4.83 -11.24
CA ASN A 248 13.23 5.30 -11.40
C ASN A 248 13.69 5.25 -12.87
N LYS A 249 13.31 4.22 -13.62
CA LYS A 249 13.55 4.17 -15.08
C LYS A 249 12.82 5.29 -15.83
N VAL A 250 11.52 5.45 -15.59
CA VAL A 250 10.69 6.46 -16.26
C VAL A 250 11.17 7.89 -16.01
N PHE A 251 11.64 8.21 -14.80
CA PHE A 251 12.07 9.56 -14.42
C PHE A 251 13.58 9.79 -14.38
N ASP A 252 14.40 8.82 -14.81
CA ASP A 252 15.83 9.04 -15.03
C ASP A 252 16.02 10.19 -16.06
N HIS A 253 15.16 10.26 -17.08
CA HIS A 253 15.15 11.37 -18.03
C HIS A 253 14.52 12.67 -17.46
N ILE A 254 15.30 13.34 -16.61
CA ILE A 254 14.95 14.54 -15.83
C ILE A 254 14.41 15.73 -16.65
N SER A 255 14.69 15.80 -17.96
CA SER A 255 14.41 16.96 -18.83
C SER A 255 12.98 17.06 -19.41
N ARG A 256 12.17 15.99 -19.42
CA ARG A 256 10.83 16.04 -20.05
C ARG A 256 9.74 16.58 -19.11
N SER A 257 8.99 17.57 -19.58
CA SER A 257 7.74 18.01 -18.93
C SER A 257 6.68 16.93 -19.05
N TYR A 258 6.06 16.54 -17.92
CA TYR A 258 4.97 15.57 -17.93
C TYR A 258 3.61 16.28 -17.98
N ASP A 259 2.82 15.94 -19.01
CA ASP A 259 1.48 16.48 -19.20
C ASP A 259 0.46 15.73 -18.32
N LYS A 260 0.38 16.12 -17.05
CA LYS A 260 -0.48 15.48 -16.04
C LYS A 260 -1.98 15.69 -16.30
N ASP A 261 -2.34 16.77 -16.99
CA ASP A 261 -3.74 17.16 -17.18
C ASP A 261 -4.36 16.44 -18.39
N HIS A 262 -3.56 16.19 -19.43
CA HIS A 262 -4.00 15.55 -20.67
C HIS A 262 -3.35 14.19 -20.96
N SER A 263 -2.61 13.60 -20.01
CA SER A 263 -1.96 12.28 -20.17
C SER A 263 -1.83 11.47 -18.87
N MET A 264 -1.91 10.14 -19.00
CA MET A 264 -1.58 9.12 -18.00
C MET A 264 -0.20 8.48 -18.22
N PHE A 265 0.33 8.53 -19.44
CA PHE A 265 1.61 7.94 -19.84
C PHE A 265 2.49 8.92 -20.64
N ASN A 266 2.19 10.22 -20.54
CA ASN A 266 2.75 11.33 -21.33
C ASN A 266 2.61 11.18 -22.86
N GLY A 267 1.79 10.26 -23.37
CA GLY A 267 1.76 9.92 -24.79
C GLY A 267 2.94 9.05 -25.24
N GLU A 268 3.57 8.32 -24.31
CA GLU A 268 4.74 7.48 -24.59
C GLU A 268 4.41 6.00 -24.32
N ILE A 269 4.54 5.16 -25.34
CA ILE A 269 4.27 3.71 -25.26
C ILE A 269 5.14 3.00 -24.20
N GLU A 270 6.33 3.54 -23.98
CA GLU A 270 7.29 3.08 -22.98
C GLU A 270 6.78 3.29 -21.56
N ASN A 271 6.20 4.44 -21.22
CA ASN A 271 5.65 4.68 -19.89
C ASN A 271 4.44 3.77 -19.61
N PHE A 272 3.59 3.56 -20.61
CA PHE A 272 2.50 2.58 -20.56
C PHE A 272 3.02 1.15 -20.30
N THR A 273 4.11 0.78 -20.98
CA THR A 273 4.75 -0.54 -20.83
C THR A 273 5.39 -0.71 -19.45
N ASN A 274 6.21 0.25 -19.03
CA ASN A 274 6.96 0.23 -17.77
C ASN A 274 6.03 0.24 -16.56
N LEU A 275 5.01 1.10 -16.55
CA LEU A 275 4.17 1.31 -15.37
C LEU A 275 2.98 0.35 -15.26
N LEU A 276 2.50 -0.24 -16.38
CA LEU A 276 1.37 -1.17 -16.38
C LEU A 276 1.73 -2.58 -16.81
N LEU A 277 2.16 -2.75 -18.07
CA LEU A 277 2.27 -4.08 -18.68
C LEU A 277 3.33 -4.92 -17.99
N THR A 278 4.51 -4.36 -17.75
CA THR A 278 5.64 -5.03 -17.11
C THR A 278 5.25 -5.62 -15.75
N PRO A 279 4.69 -4.86 -14.77
CA PRO A 279 4.21 -5.45 -13.51
C PRO A 279 3.09 -6.48 -13.64
N ILE A 280 2.16 -6.30 -14.60
CA ILE A 280 1.06 -7.26 -14.83
C ILE A 280 1.63 -8.61 -15.29
N PHE A 281 2.48 -8.62 -16.32
CA PHE A 281 3.04 -9.86 -16.87
C PHE A 281 4.06 -10.51 -15.94
N TYR A 282 4.85 -9.71 -15.21
CA TYR A 282 5.72 -10.21 -14.13
C TYR A 282 4.89 -11.00 -13.09
N ALA A 283 3.86 -10.37 -12.51
CA ALA A 283 3.08 -10.95 -11.42
C ALA A 283 2.21 -12.14 -11.88
N PHE A 284 1.64 -12.06 -13.09
CA PHE A 284 0.93 -13.18 -13.70
C PHE A 284 1.84 -14.40 -13.89
N THR A 285 3.06 -14.18 -14.42
CA THR A 285 4.00 -15.27 -14.68
C THR A 285 4.55 -15.86 -13.37
N GLN A 286 4.72 -15.03 -12.34
CA GLN A 286 5.09 -15.49 -10.99
C GLN A 286 4.00 -16.40 -10.42
N TRP A 287 2.74 -15.97 -10.47
CA TRP A 287 1.58 -16.77 -10.05
C TRP A 287 1.47 -18.10 -10.81
N LEU A 288 1.64 -18.07 -12.14
CA LEU A 288 1.59 -19.26 -12.99
C LEU A 288 2.64 -20.28 -12.56
N LEU A 289 3.89 -19.83 -12.39
CA LEU A 289 5.00 -20.69 -11.97
C LEU A 289 4.84 -21.20 -10.53
N GLU A 290 4.29 -20.39 -9.61
CA GLU A 290 4.00 -20.77 -8.23
C GLU A 290 2.88 -21.82 -8.14
N ASP A 291 1.76 -21.65 -8.85
CA ASP A 291 0.68 -22.62 -8.81
C ASP A 291 1.03 -23.90 -9.61
N CYS A 292 1.79 -23.83 -10.70
CA CYS A 292 2.35 -25.03 -11.34
C CYS A 292 3.14 -25.90 -10.34
N LYS A 293 4.06 -25.29 -9.57
CA LYS A 293 4.80 -26.00 -8.51
C LYS A 293 3.89 -26.59 -7.43
N LYS A 294 2.91 -25.81 -6.95
CA LYS A 294 1.96 -26.22 -5.91
C LYS A 294 1.11 -27.43 -6.30
N ASN A 295 0.85 -27.62 -7.60
CA ASN A 295 0.02 -28.72 -8.11
C ASN A 295 0.87 -29.83 -8.75
N ASN A 296 2.18 -29.83 -8.51
CA ASN A 296 3.15 -30.80 -9.04
C ASN A 296 3.08 -30.95 -10.57
N ILE A 297 2.80 -29.87 -11.30
CA ILE A 297 2.83 -29.87 -12.77
C ILE A 297 4.28 -30.11 -13.20
N ASP A 298 4.51 -31.12 -14.05
CA ASP A 298 5.83 -31.39 -14.65
C ASP A 298 5.96 -30.83 -16.07
N THR A 299 4.85 -30.57 -16.75
CA THR A 299 4.86 -30.09 -18.14
C THR A 299 3.85 -28.97 -18.32
N LEU A 300 4.31 -27.79 -18.73
CA LEU A 300 3.47 -26.63 -19.03
C LEU A 300 3.48 -26.37 -20.54
N LEU A 301 2.35 -26.64 -21.19
CA LEU A 301 2.12 -26.36 -22.60
C LEU A 301 1.73 -24.88 -22.75
N LEU A 302 2.53 -24.11 -23.49
CA LEU A 302 2.23 -22.71 -23.81
C LEU A 302 1.65 -22.63 -25.22
N VAL A 303 0.40 -22.18 -25.34
CA VAL A 303 -0.25 -22.02 -26.65
C VAL A 303 0.35 -20.80 -27.34
N TYR A 304 1.04 -20.99 -28.46
CA TYR A 304 2.02 -20.00 -28.95
C TYR A 304 1.47 -18.65 -29.44
N ARG A 305 0.17 -18.58 -29.73
CA ARG A 305 -0.54 -17.30 -29.98
C ARG A 305 -0.76 -16.49 -28.70
N ASP A 306 -0.86 -17.15 -27.56
CA ASP A 306 -1.27 -16.55 -26.29
C ASP A 306 -0.15 -16.60 -25.23
N GLY A 307 0.92 -17.34 -25.49
CA GLY A 307 1.96 -17.71 -24.52
C GLY A 307 3.39 -17.49 -24.96
N TYR A 308 3.67 -16.89 -26.13
CA TYR A 308 5.05 -16.63 -26.57
C TYR A 308 5.77 -15.69 -25.60
N LEU A 309 5.18 -14.54 -25.26
CA LEU A 309 5.81 -13.61 -24.30
C LEU A 309 5.95 -14.26 -22.90
N ILE A 310 4.95 -15.04 -22.48
CA ILE A 310 4.98 -15.76 -21.20
C ILE A 310 6.11 -16.80 -21.16
N GLU A 311 6.42 -17.48 -22.28
CA GLU A 311 7.60 -18.35 -22.38
C GLU A 311 8.88 -17.57 -22.11
N LYS A 312 9.05 -16.41 -22.76
CA LYS A 312 10.27 -15.60 -22.61
C LYS A 312 10.43 -15.11 -21.18
N ILE A 313 9.34 -14.71 -20.51
CA ILE A 313 9.35 -14.34 -19.09
C ILE A 313 9.64 -15.54 -18.18
N LEU A 314 9.05 -16.71 -18.45
CA LEU A 314 9.34 -17.93 -17.69
C LEU A 314 10.81 -18.36 -17.83
N ASN A 315 11.41 -18.21 -19.01
CA ASN A 315 12.83 -18.51 -19.22
C ASN A 315 13.73 -17.61 -18.37
N ILE A 316 13.42 -16.32 -18.20
CA ILE A 316 14.10 -15.44 -17.23
C ILE A 316 13.97 -16.01 -15.81
N PHE A 317 12.75 -16.36 -15.39
CA PHE A 317 12.49 -16.88 -14.04
C PHE A 317 13.11 -18.26 -13.74
N LEU A 318 13.50 -19.00 -14.77
CA LEU A 318 14.07 -20.35 -14.67
C LEU A 318 15.59 -20.40 -14.95
N LYS A 319 16.17 -19.35 -15.54
CA LYS A 319 17.60 -19.17 -15.87
C LYS A 319 18.57 -19.69 -14.79
N ASP A 320 18.23 -19.46 -13.52
CA ASP A 320 19.04 -19.83 -12.35
C ASP A 320 18.43 -20.92 -11.46
N LYS A 321 17.39 -21.62 -11.92
CA LYS A 321 16.63 -22.56 -11.08
C LYS A 321 16.65 -23.97 -11.66
N ASN A 322 17.18 -24.92 -10.88
CA ASN A 322 16.93 -26.35 -11.07
C ASN A 322 15.43 -26.64 -10.80
N THR A 323 14.59 -26.42 -11.81
CA THR A 323 13.16 -26.72 -11.78
C THR A 323 12.87 -28.04 -12.49
N GLN A 324 11.74 -28.66 -12.13
CA GLN A 324 11.26 -29.90 -12.73
C GLN A 324 10.12 -29.66 -13.74
N ILE A 325 9.87 -28.40 -14.10
CA ILE A 325 8.80 -28.00 -15.04
C ILE A 325 9.39 -27.86 -16.44
N ASN A 326 8.99 -28.75 -17.34
CA ASN A 326 9.26 -28.68 -18.77
C ASN A 326 8.27 -27.71 -19.43
N ILE A 327 8.77 -26.60 -19.96
CA ILE A 327 7.97 -25.65 -20.74
C ILE A 327 8.00 -26.10 -22.21
N LYS A 328 6.83 -26.19 -22.85
CA LYS A 328 6.72 -26.67 -24.23
C LYS A 328 5.82 -25.80 -25.11
N PRO A 329 6.29 -25.43 -26.32
CA PRO A 329 5.45 -24.84 -27.37
C PRO A 329 4.30 -25.75 -27.78
N LEU A 330 3.07 -25.23 -27.79
CA LEU A 330 1.93 -25.85 -28.43
C LEU A 330 1.37 -24.92 -29.52
N ARG A 331 1.78 -25.15 -30.76
CA ARG A 331 1.35 -24.37 -31.94
C ARG A 331 -0.05 -24.81 -32.37
N LEU A 332 -1.06 -24.14 -31.83
CA LEU A 332 -2.47 -24.30 -32.21
C LEU A 332 -3.08 -22.91 -32.47
N SER A 333 -3.92 -22.81 -33.50
CA SER A 333 -4.68 -21.59 -33.84
C SER A 333 -6.18 -21.86 -33.81
N ARG A 334 -6.99 -20.79 -33.83
CA ARG A 334 -8.45 -20.87 -34.02
C ARG A 334 -8.80 -21.69 -35.27
N LYS A 335 -8.00 -21.57 -36.34
CA LYS A 335 -8.13 -22.33 -37.60
C LYS A 335 -7.82 -23.81 -37.42
N ALA A 336 -6.67 -24.15 -36.83
CA ALA A 336 -6.30 -25.55 -36.59
C ALA A 336 -7.40 -26.26 -35.77
N LEU A 337 -7.90 -25.61 -34.72
CA LEU A 337 -8.98 -26.13 -33.89
C LEU A 337 -10.37 -26.07 -34.55
N TYR A 338 -10.56 -25.35 -35.66
CA TYR A 338 -11.84 -25.28 -36.37
C TYR A 338 -12.12 -26.57 -37.15
N ALA A 339 -11.09 -27.31 -37.57
CA ALA A 339 -11.25 -28.68 -38.08
C ALA A 339 -12.00 -29.57 -37.07
N PHE A 340 -11.68 -29.48 -35.77
CA PHE A 340 -12.40 -30.23 -34.74
C PHE A 340 -13.91 -29.91 -34.66
N ASP A 341 -14.32 -28.66 -34.92
CA ASP A 341 -15.76 -28.30 -34.95
C ASP A 341 -16.50 -29.01 -36.12
N GLY A 342 -15.79 -29.38 -37.18
CA GLY A 342 -16.32 -30.10 -38.35
C GLY A 342 -16.61 -31.58 -38.12
N LEU A 343 -16.10 -32.18 -37.04
CA LEU A 343 -16.42 -33.56 -36.66
C LEU A 343 -17.86 -33.71 -36.12
N SER A 344 -18.59 -32.61 -35.93
CA SER A 344 -19.98 -32.60 -35.47
C SER A 344 -20.82 -31.59 -36.24
N LYS A 345 -21.81 -32.07 -37.01
CA LYS A 345 -22.78 -31.23 -37.73
C LYS A 345 -23.48 -30.21 -36.83
N LYS A 346 -23.70 -30.57 -35.56
CA LYS A 346 -24.27 -29.69 -34.52
C LYS A 346 -23.34 -28.55 -34.12
N GLU A 347 -22.06 -28.83 -33.84
CA GLU A 347 -21.11 -27.78 -33.47
C GLU A 347 -20.74 -26.91 -34.69
N CYS A 348 -20.59 -27.48 -35.89
CA CYS A 348 -20.43 -26.75 -37.14
C CYS A 348 -21.53 -25.67 -37.33
N LYS A 349 -22.82 -26.06 -37.28
CA LYS A 349 -23.94 -25.11 -37.39
C LYS A 349 -23.92 -24.04 -36.29
N LYS A 350 -23.66 -24.45 -35.06
CA LYS A 350 -23.56 -23.54 -33.90
C LYS A 350 -22.43 -22.52 -34.06
N LYS A 351 -21.32 -22.89 -34.71
CA LYS A 351 -20.20 -21.99 -35.03
C LYS A 351 -20.55 -21.01 -36.14
N LEU A 352 -21.24 -21.44 -37.18
CA LEU A 352 -21.76 -20.56 -38.24
C LEU A 352 -22.73 -19.51 -37.70
N VAL A 353 -23.58 -19.87 -36.74
CA VAL A 353 -24.48 -18.91 -36.05
C VAL A 353 -23.70 -17.97 -35.12
N ALA A 354 -22.71 -18.47 -34.39
CA ALA A 354 -21.93 -17.67 -33.45
C ALA A 354 -20.92 -16.72 -34.12
N ILE A 355 -20.38 -17.10 -35.28
CA ILE A 355 -19.39 -16.34 -36.07
C ILE A 355 -19.72 -16.49 -37.57
N PRO A 356 -20.75 -15.79 -38.07
CA PRO A 356 -21.12 -15.86 -39.47
C PRO A 356 -20.02 -15.30 -40.37
N ALA A 357 -19.99 -15.75 -41.62
CA ALA A 357 -19.15 -15.13 -42.64
C ALA A 357 -19.72 -13.77 -43.04
N SER A 358 -18.87 -12.87 -43.56
CA SER A 358 -19.35 -11.65 -44.21
C SER A 358 -20.39 -12.00 -45.26
N THR A 359 -21.47 -11.21 -45.32
CA THR A 359 -22.52 -11.38 -46.33
C THR A 359 -22.00 -11.20 -47.75
N THR A 360 -20.89 -10.48 -47.92
CA THR A 360 -20.17 -10.25 -49.19
C THR A 360 -19.04 -11.24 -49.47
N MET A 361 -18.84 -12.26 -48.63
CA MET A 361 -17.89 -13.33 -48.92
C MET A 361 -18.41 -14.14 -50.13
N THR A 362 -17.57 -14.36 -51.14
CA THR A 362 -17.95 -15.17 -52.30
C THR A 362 -18.16 -16.63 -51.89
N ILE A 363 -19.06 -17.36 -52.56
CA ILE A 363 -19.34 -18.76 -52.25
C ILE A 363 -18.06 -19.61 -52.36
N GLY A 364 -17.20 -19.37 -53.35
CA GLY A 364 -15.90 -20.05 -53.47
C GLY A 364 -15.00 -19.83 -52.27
N ASN A 365 -14.90 -18.60 -51.74
CA ASN A 365 -14.13 -18.33 -50.53
C ASN A 365 -14.79 -18.88 -49.26
N PHE A 366 -16.13 -18.85 -49.20
CA PHE A 366 -16.89 -19.48 -48.11
C PHE A 366 -16.63 -20.99 -48.06
N LEU A 367 -16.65 -21.68 -49.21
CA LEU A 367 -16.37 -23.10 -49.32
C LEU A 367 -14.94 -23.45 -48.84
N LYS A 368 -13.92 -22.72 -49.31
CA LYS A 368 -12.53 -22.87 -48.86
C LYS A 368 -12.35 -22.63 -47.37
N LEU A 369 -12.86 -21.52 -46.84
CA LEU A 369 -12.58 -21.07 -45.47
C LEU A 369 -13.48 -21.72 -44.40
N ARG A 370 -14.76 -22.02 -44.69
CA ARG A 370 -15.69 -22.64 -43.72
C ARG A 370 -15.73 -24.17 -43.75
N PHE A 371 -15.35 -24.81 -44.85
CA PHE A 371 -15.39 -26.27 -44.98
C PHE A 371 -14.02 -26.87 -45.32
N LEU A 372 -12.96 -26.05 -45.27
CA LEU A 372 -11.56 -26.45 -45.44
C LEU A 372 -11.28 -27.14 -46.77
N MET A 373 -12.01 -26.76 -47.83
CA MET A 373 -11.91 -27.35 -49.16
C MET A 373 -10.70 -26.84 -49.93
N ASN A 374 -10.11 -27.72 -50.74
CA ASN A 374 -9.13 -27.35 -51.77
C ASN A 374 -9.83 -26.89 -53.08
N ASP A 375 -9.07 -26.34 -54.03
CA ASP A 375 -9.63 -25.80 -55.28
C ASP A 375 -10.42 -26.85 -56.09
N SER A 376 -9.91 -28.08 -56.18
CA SER A 376 -10.58 -29.18 -56.89
C SER A 376 -11.94 -29.54 -56.27
N GLN A 377 -12.01 -29.62 -54.93
CA GLN A 377 -13.25 -29.87 -54.19
C GLN A 377 -14.25 -28.71 -54.35
N VAL A 378 -13.77 -27.47 -54.41
CA VAL A 378 -14.65 -26.30 -54.65
C VAL A 378 -15.29 -26.37 -56.03
N ILE A 379 -14.54 -26.76 -57.06
CA ILE A 379 -15.05 -26.95 -58.42
C ILE A 379 -16.08 -28.09 -58.46
N GLU A 380 -15.74 -29.27 -57.92
CA GLU A 380 -16.64 -30.43 -57.83
C GLU A 380 -17.97 -30.09 -57.13
N VAL A 381 -17.90 -29.39 -55.99
CA VAL A 381 -19.06 -28.94 -55.22
C VAL A 381 -19.87 -27.89 -55.98
N SER A 382 -19.21 -27.03 -56.77
CA SER A 382 -19.88 -26.05 -57.62
C SER A 382 -20.74 -26.70 -58.69
N GLU A 383 -20.18 -27.70 -59.39
CA GLU A 383 -20.87 -28.46 -60.45
C GLU A 383 -22.02 -29.30 -59.86
N LYS A 384 -21.76 -29.97 -58.73
CA LYS A 384 -22.72 -30.88 -58.08
C LYS A 384 -23.96 -30.19 -57.52
N TYR A 385 -23.84 -28.96 -57.03
CA TYR A 385 -24.93 -28.20 -56.38
C TYR A 385 -25.32 -26.93 -57.14
N ASN A 386 -24.79 -26.70 -58.36
CA ASN A 386 -25.00 -25.50 -59.18
C ASN A 386 -24.72 -24.19 -58.43
N PHE A 387 -23.63 -24.14 -57.65
CA PHE A 387 -23.19 -22.89 -57.04
C PHE A 387 -22.49 -21.99 -58.07
N VAL A 388 -22.71 -20.68 -57.94
CA VAL A 388 -21.95 -19.65 -58.67
C VAL A 388 -20.85 -19.13 -57.74
N LEU A 389 -19.60 -19.53 -57.97
CA LEU A 389 -18.51 -19.34 -57.01
C LEU A 389 -18.26 -17.88 -56.62
N ASP A 390 -18.43 -16.94 -57.56
CA ASP A 390 -18.23 -15.51 -57.33
C ASP A 390 -19.45 -14.79 -56.73
N ALA A 391 -20.60 -15.45 -56.64
CA ALA A 391 -21.77 -14.88 -56.00
C ALA A 391 -21.55 -14.78 -54.47
N TYR A 392 -22.22 -13.82 -53.84
CA TYR A 392 -22.11 -13.59 -52.40
C TYR A 392 -22.91 -14.62 -51.60
N VAL A 393 -22.32 -15.10 -50.48
CA VAL A 393 -22.93 -16.12 -49.61
C VAL A 393 -24.15 -15.61 -48.85
N GLY A 394 -24.28 -14.29 -48.64
CA GLY A 394 -25.46 -13.71 -48.00
C GLY A 394 -25.58 -14.01 -46.50
N ASP A 395 -26.81 -14.08 -46.01
CA ASP A 395 -27.11 -14.12 -44.57
C ASP A 395 -26.82 -15.47 -43.90
N VAL A 396 -26.96 -15.52 -42.57
CA VAL A 396 -26.75 -16.73 -41.76
C VAL A 396 -27.66 -17.89 -42.20
N LYS A 397 -28.87 -17.59 -42.69
CA LYS A 397 -29.81 -18.62 -43.16
C LYS A 397 -29.30 -19.29 -44.43
N ASN A 398 -28.83 -18.52 -45.41
CA ASN A 398 -28.23 -19.06 -46.63
C ASN A 398 -26.92 -19.81 -46.33
N GLN A 399 -26.08 -19.26 -45.44
CA GLN A 399 -24.86 -19.93 -44.96
C GLN A 399 -25.15 -21.31 -44.33
N LEU A 400 -26.26 -21.45 -43.57
CA LEU A 400 -26.67 -22.73 -42.99
C LEU A 400 -27.23 -23.72 -44.02
N ILE A 401 -27.90 -23.25 -45.08
CA ILE A 401 -28.40 -24.10 -46.18
C ILE A 401 -27.21 -24.70 -46.93
N ILE A 402 -26.25 -23.87 -47.34
CA ILE A 402 -25.01 -24.32 -48.00
C ILE A 402 -24.26 -25.30 -47.10
N ALA A 403 -24.13 -24.99 -45.80
CA ALA A 403 -23.50 -25.88 -44.83
C ALA A 403 -24.18 -27.25 -44.71
N ASP A 404 -25.51 -27.33 -44.84
CA ASP A 404 -26.22 -28.61 -44.81
C ASP A 404 -25.93 -29.48 -46.04
N GLN A 405 -25.78 -28.85 -47.21
CA GLN A 405 -25.48 -29.52 -48.49
C GLN A 405 -24.03 -30.04 -48.54
N VAL A 406 -23.06 -29.27 -48.02
CA VAL A 406 -21.63 -29.58 -48.16
C VAL A 406 -20.97 -30.18 -46.90
N TYR A 407 -21.74 -30.46 -45.85
CA TYR A 407 -21.21 -30.93 -44.56
C TYR A 407 -20.30 -32.16 -44.67
N GLU A 408 -20.60 -33.13 -45.54
CA GLU A 408 -19.79 -34.35 -45.69
C GLU A 408 -18.36 -34.06 -46.15
N TYR A 409 -18.17 -33.07 -47.03
CA TYR A 409 -16.84 -32.61 -47.43
C TYR A 409 -16.09 -32.00 -46.23
N PHE A 410 -16.79 -31.19 -45.42
CA PHE A 410 -16.19 -30.63 -44.21
C PHE A 410 -15.82 -31.72 -43.21
N PHE A 411 -16.68 -32.71 -42.97
CA PHE A 411 -16.41 -33.82 -42.06
C PHE A 411 -15.16 -34.62 -42.48
N ASN A 412 -15.02 -34.93 -43.77
CA ASN A 412 -13.86 -35.64 -44.29
C ASN A 412 -12.57 -34.82 -44.18
N ASN A 413 -12.59 -33.56 -44.64
CA ASN A 413 -11.45 -32.63 -44.54
C ASN A 413 -11.06 -32.35 -43.08
N ALA A 414 -12.06 -32.25 -42.19
CA ALA A 414 -11.88 -32.09 -40.75
C ALA A 414 -11.23 -33.31 -40.11
N LYS A 415 -11.66 -34.52 -40.49
CA LYS A 415 -11.12 -35.79 -39.96
C LYS A 415 -9.64 -35.93 -40.28
N GLU A 416 -9.25 -35.75 -41.54
CA GLU A 416 -7.85 -35.82 -41.99
C GLU A 416 -6.97 -34.81 -41.22
N LYS A 417 -7.34 -33.53 -41.25
CA LYS A 417 -6.57 -32.48 -40.55
C LYS A 417 -6.53 -32.70 -39.03
N THR A 418 -7.60 -33.23 -38.42
CA THR A 418 -7.62 -33.51 -36.98
C THR A 418 -6.68 -34.66 -36.58
N GLU A 419 -6.53 -35.72 -37.38
CA GLU A 419 -5.55 -36.77 -37.06
C GLU A 419 -4.11 -36.25 -37.10
N ILE A 420 -3.76 -35.38 -38.04
CA ILE A 420 -2.43 -34.73 -38.08
C ILE A 420 -2.19 -33.88 -36.82
N ILE A 421 -3.20 -33.09 -36.40
CA ILE A 421 -3.13 -32.29 -35.17
C ILE A 421 -3.03 -33.18 -33.93
N LYS A 422 -3.74 -34.31 -33.88
CA LYS A 422 -3.66 -35.28 -32.78
C LYS A 422 -2.26 -35.86 -32.63
N ASP A 423 -1.66 -36.31 -33.72
CA ASP A 423 -0.30 -36.86 -33.73
C ASP A 423 0.74 -35.81 -33.30
N TYR A 424 0.61 -34.56 -33.75
CA TYR A 424 1.44 -33.45 -33.30
C TYR A 424 1.34 -33.25 -31.78
N CYS A 425 0.12 -33.15 -31.26
CA CYS A 425 -0.10 -32.92 -29.82
C CYS A 425 0.41 -34.10 -28.98
N ARG A 426 0.17 -35.35 -29.39
CA ARG A 426 0.72 -36.54 -28.72
C ARG A 426 2.24 -36.50 -28.66
N LYS A 427 2.91 -36.12 -29.76
CA LYS A 427 4.38 -36.01 -29.80
C LYS A 427 4.93 -34.93 -28.86
N VAL A 428 4.24 -33.79 -28.73
CA VAL A 428 4.63 -32.72 -27.79
C VAL A 428 4.51 -33.17 -26.33
N ILE A 429 3.50 -33.97 -26.02
CA ILE A 429 3.06 -34.30 -24.65
C ILE A 429 3.66 -35.64 -24.13
N ALA A 430 4.27 -36.47 -24.99
CA ALA A 430 4.60 -37.88 -24.74
C ALA A 430 5.41 -38.22 -23.47
N ASP A 431 6.14 -37.26 -22.91
CA ASP A 431 7.01 -37.37 -21.73
C ASP A 431 6.45 -36.71 -20.46
N GLY A 432 5.36 -35.94 -20.57
CA GLY A 432 4.69 -35.30 -19.44
C GLY A 432 3.74 -36.24 -18.71
N LYS A 433 3.70 -36.18 -17.37
CA LYS A 433 2.79 -37.00 -16.55
C LYS A 433 1.67 -36.17 -15.96
N ASN A 434 1.98 -35.00 -15.44
CA ASN A 434 1.04 -34.03 -14.90
C ASN A 434 1.12 -32.73 -15.70
N ILE A 435 0.23 -32.62 -16.67
CA ILE A 435 0.28 -31.64 -17.75
C ILE A 435 -0.67 -30.47 -17.45
N ALA A 436 -0.15 -29.27 -17.61
CA ALA A 436 -0.94 -28.06 -17.66
C ALA A 436 -0.89 -27.41 -19.04
N VAL A 437 -1.91 -26.63 -19.37
CA VAL A 437 -1.95 -25.80 -20.58
C VAL A 437 -2.26 -24.36 -20.22
N PHE A 438 -1.52 -23.42 -20.81
CA PHE A 438 -1.78 -21.99 -20.72
C PHE A 438 -2.35 -21.44 -22.03
N ASP A 439 -3.43 -20.68 -21.91
CA ASP A 439 -4.13 -19.93 -22.94
C ASP A 439 -4.68 -18.65 -22.28
N VAL A 440 -4.69 -17.51 -22.96
CA VAL A 440 -5.43 -16.30 -22.51
C VAL A 440 -6.95 -16.59 -22.43
N GLY A 441 -7.38 -17.60 -23.18
CA GLY A 441 -8.73 -18.06 -23.50
C GLY A 441 -9.83 -17.93 -22.46
N TYR A 442 -10.84 -17.15 -22.84
CA TYR A 442 -12.12 -16.97 -22.16
C TYR A 442 -13.04 -18.21 -22.11
N SER A 443 -12.73 -19.27 -22.85
CA SER A 443 -13.67 -20.37 -23.17
C SER A 443 -13.16 -21.79 -22.97
N GLY A 444 -11.89 -21.99 -22.56
CA GLY A 444 -11.33 -23.32 -22.28
C GLY A 444 -11.27 -24.30 -23.46
N ARG A 445 -11.33 -23.78 -24.71
CA ARG A 445 -11.41 -24.60 -25.94
C ARG A 445 -10.25 -25.60 -26.07
N ILE A 446 -9.05 -25.20 -25.65
CA ILE A 446 -7.85 -26.02 -25.81
C ILE A 446 -7.85 -27.19 -24.83
N ARG A 447 -8.18 -26.95 -23.55
CA ARG A 447 -8.43 -28.05 -22.60
C ARG A 447 -9.56 -28.97 -23.06
N LYS A 448 -10.66 -28.43 -23.61
CA LYS A 448 -11.72 -29.26 -24.19
C LYS A 448 -11.20 -30.14 -25.33
N PHE A 449 -10.36 -29.60 -26.22
CA PHE A 449 -9.72 -30.40 -27.27
C PHE A 449 -8.80 -31.49 -26.69
N LEU A 450 -7.90 -31.17 -25.77
CA LEU A 450 -7.01 -32.16 -25.13
C LEU A 450 -7.80 -33.28 -24.42
N LYS A 451 -8.90 -32.93 -23.76
CA LYS A 451 -9.79 -33.90 -23.10
C LYS A 451 -10.62 -34.72 -24.08
N ASP A 452 -11.49 -34.08 -24.86
CA ASP A 452 -12.49 -34.76 -25.69
C ASP A 452 -11.90 -35.47 -26.91
N VAL A 453 -10.69 -35.06 -27.38
CA VAL A 453 -10.09 -35.53 -28.64
C VAL A 453 -8.85 -36.38 -28.43
N LEU A 454 -8.08 -36.11 -27.38
CA LEU A 454 -6.85 -36.84 -27.04
C LEU A 454 -6.97 -37.70 -25.77
N ASN A 455 -8.06 -37.57 -25.01
CA ASN A 455 -8.25 -38.22 -23.71
C ASN A 455 -7.15 -37.88 -22.69
N ILE A 456 -6.66 -36.62 -22.71
CA ILE A 456 -5.65 -36.10 -21.81
C ILE A 456 -6.31 -35.09 -20.84
N GLU A 457 -6.43 -35.48 -19.57
CA GLU A 457 -6.80 -34.54 -18.51
C GLU A 457 -5.66 -33.55 -18.27
N THR A 458 -6.02 -32.27 -18.16
CA THR A 458 -5.06 -31.17 -17.98
C THR A 458 -5.59 -30.12 -17.01
N THR A 459 -4.68 -29.48 -16.29
CA THR A 459 -4.96 -28.21 -15.59
C THR A 459 -4.86 -27.08 -16.59
N ALA A 460 -5.93 -26.33 -16.82
CA ALA A 460 -5.89 -25.12 -17.64
C ALA A 460 -5.59 -23.89 -16.78
N TYR A 461 -4.56 -23.15 -17.13
CA TYR A 461 -4.29 -21.81 -16.62
C TYR A 461 -4.78 -20.78 -17.64
N HIS A 462 -5.63 -19.86 -17.20
CA HIS A 462 -6.01 -18.70 -17.99
C HIS A 462 -5.63 -17.40 -17.28
N MET A 463 -5.25 -16.39 -18.07
CA MET A 463 -5.05 -15.04 -17.53
C MET A 463 -6.39 -14.41 -17.12
N PHE A 464 -7.46 -14.66 -17.89
CA PHE A 464 -8.78 -14.06 -17.72
C PHE A 464 -9.92 -15.10 -17.73
N LYS A 465 -11.04 -14.77 -17.09
CA LYS A 465 -12.28 -15.57 -17.15
C LYS A 465 -13.47 -14.70 -17.58
N HIS A 466 -14.27 -15.22 -18.50
CA HIS A 466 -15.51 -14.57 -18.91
C HIS A 466 -16.64 -14.84 -17.91
N PHE A 467 -17.44 -13.81 -17.63
CA PHE A 467 -18.66 -13.95 -16.84
C PHE A 467 -19.62 -14.96 -17.49
N GLY A 468 -20.23 -15.82 -16.68
CA GLY A 468 -21.13 -16.91 -17.14
C GLY A 468 -20.46 -18.27 -17.40
N PHE A 469 -19.12 -18.36 -17.39
CA PHE A 469 -18.44 -19.65 -17.52
C PHE A 469 -18.58 -20.47 -16.22
N LYS A 470 -19.28 -21.62 -16.30
CA LYS A 470 -19.47 -22.55 -15.16
C LYS A 470 -18.13 -22.89 -14.51
N SER A 471 -18.10 -23.06 -13.20
CA SER A 471 -16.92 -23.56 -12.49
C SER A 471 -16.63 -24.99 -12.96
N ASP A 472 -15.47 -25.17 -13.58
CA ASP A 472 -14.84 -26.45 -13.87
C ASP A 472 -13.58 -26.49 -12.99
N ASP A 473 -13.45 -27.50 -12.14
CA ASP A 473 -12.38 -27.59 -11.14
C ASP A 473 -10.98 -27.71 -11.78
N GLY A 474 -10.91 -28.07 -13.06
CA GLY A 474 -9.67 -28.11 -13.84
C GLY A 474 -9.26 -26.78 -14.49
N ILE A 475 -10.00 -25.67 -14.29
CA ILE A 475 -9.66 -24.35 -14.84
C ILE A 475 -9.31 -23.37 -13.73
N LYS A 476 -8.11 -22.79 -13.82
CA LYS A 476 -7.57 -21.80 -12.90
C LYS A 476 -7.40 -20.48 -13.61
N THR A 477 -7.72 -19.39 -12.92
CA THR A 477 -7.68 -18.05 -13.51
C THR A 477 -7.05 -17.05 -12.56
N TYR A 478 -6.22 -16.16 -13.10
CA TYR A 478 -5.64 -15.05 -12.34
C TYR A 478 -6.62 -13.88 -12.15
N PHE A 479 -7.25 -13.40 -13.22
CA PHE A 479 -8.25 -12.31 -13.18
C PHE A 479 -9.67 -12.79 -13.54
N ASP A 480 -10.67 -12.36 -12.78
CA ASP A 480 -12.08 -12.76 -12.90
C ASP A 480 -12.98 -11.51 -12.72
N PHE A 481 -14.07 -11.40 -13.49
CA PHE A 481 -14.74 -10.11 -13.77
C PHE A 481 -16.25 -10.12 -13.59
N SER A 482 -16.86 -8.94 -13.46
CA SER A 482 -18.32 -8.76 -13.54
C SER A 482 -18.77 -8.33 -14.94
N ASN A 483 -20.03 -8.67 -15.25
CA ASN A 483 -20.57 -8.67 -16.60
C ASN A 483 -20.63 -7.28 -17.27
N THR A 484 -20.97 -6.24 -16.51
CA THR A 484 -21.25 -4.89 -17.03
C THR A 484 -19.99 -4.12 -17.42
N PHE A 485 -18.87 -4.31 -16.71
CA PHE A 485 -17.66 -3.54 -17.00
C PHE A 485 -16.91 -4.05 -18.24
N PHE A 486 -16.85 -5.38 -18.41
CA PHE A 486 -16.13 -6.00 -19.52
C PHE A 486 -16.73 -5.59 -20.89
N GLN A 487 -18.05 -5.38 -20.98
CA GLN A 487 -18.73 -4.98 -22.22
C GLN A 487 -18.15 -3.72 -22.88
N HIS A 488 -17.65 -2.74 -22.11
CA HIS A 488 -17.13 -1.48 -22.67
C HIS A 488 -15.63 -1.52 -23.05
N ILE A 489 -14.90 -2.58 -22.68
CA ILE A 489 -13.47 -2.73 -22.96
C ILE A 489 -13.09 -4.03 -23.68
N HIS A 490 -13.96 -5.04 -23.75
CA HIS A 490 -13.62 -6.39 -24.23
C HIS A 490 -12.99 -6.43 -25.64
N VAL A 491 -13.44 -5.55 -26.56
CA VAL A 491 -12.89 -5.46 -27.92
C VAL A 491 -11.40 -5.14 -27.86
N ILE A 492 -11.04 -3.98 -27.32
CA ILE A 492 -9.63 -3.55 -27.23
C ILE A 492 -8.82 -4.41 -26.26
N HIS A 493 -9.43 -4.86 -25.16
CA HIS A 493 -8.77 -5.64 -24.12
C HIS A 493 -8.26 -6.97 -24.67
N ASN A 494 -9.08 -7.71 -25.40
CA ASN A 494 -8.66 -9.00 -25.92
C ASN A 494 -7.57 -8.82 -26.99
N GLN A 495 -7.70 -7.79 -27.81
CA GLN A 495 -6.81 -7.50 -28.93
C GLN A 495 -5.42 -7.08 -28.46
N ILE A 496 -5.33 -6.13 -27.53
CA ILE A 496 -4.03 -5.67 -27.01
C ILE A 496 -3.26 -6.79 -26.29
N PHE A 497 -3.95 -7.69 -25.58
CA PHE A 497 -3.31 -8.86 -24.99
C PHE A 497 -2.93 -9.92 -26.04
N GLU A 498 -3.76 -10.18 -27.05
CA GLU A 498 -3.47 -11.13 -28.14
C GLU A 498 -2.27 -10.65 -29.00
N ASP A 499 -2.20 -9.35 -29.32
CA ASP A 499 -1.05 -8.74 -30.01
C ASP A 499 0.25 -8.85 -29.19
N ILE A 500 0.22 -8.46 -27.90
CA ILE A 500 1.40 -8.43 -27.05
C ILE A 500 1.90 -9.85 -26.69
N LEU A 501 1.00 -10.82 -26.55
CA LEU A 501 1.36 -12.18 -26.13
C LEU A 501 1.72 -13.12 -27.29
N SER A 502 1.34 -12.77 -28.52
CA SER A 502 1.65 -13.55 -29.73
C SER A 502 3.13 -13.57 -30.07
N GLU A 503 3.56 -14.67 -30.69
CA GLU A 503 4.80 -14.69 -31.45
C GLU A 503 4.69 -13.72 -32.65
N PRO A 504 5.74 -12.93 -32.99
CA PRO A 504 5.70 -11.95 -34.08
C PRO A 504 5.79 -12.59 -35.49
N VAL A 505 4.95 -13.58 -35.76
CA VAL A 505 4.85 -14.33 -37.02
C VAL A 505 3.39 -14.53 -37.42
N GLY A 506 3.16 -14.94 -38.66
CA GLY A 506 1.81 -15.23 -39.15
C GLY A 506 1.07 -16.30 -38.36
N THR A 507 -0.26 -16.15 -38.25
CA THR A 507 -1.12 -17.16 -37.62
C THR A 507 -0.98 -18.50 -38.34
N LEU A 508 -0.84 -19.59 -37.56
CA LEU A 508 -0.79 -20.96 -38.07
C LEU A 508 -1.99 -21.28 -38.97
N GLN A 509 -1.69 -21.49 -40.25
CA GLN A 509 -2.64 -21.84 -41.29
C GLN A 509 -2.86 -23.36 -41.40
N GLU A 510 -1.81 -24.16 -41.28
CA GLU A 510 -1.88 -25.62 -41.40
C GLU A 510 -0.69 -26.31 -40.71
N ILE A 511 -0.90 -27.51 -40.19
CA ILE A 511 0.16 -28.41 -39.73
C ILE A 511 0.30 -29.53 -40.76
N ILE A 512 1.51 -29.76 -41.28
CA ILE A 512 1.79 -30.84 -42.23
C ILE A 512 2.73 -31.85 -41.57
N LYS A 513 2.40 -33.14 -41.69
CA LYS A 513 3.29 -34.24 -41.27
C LYS A 513 4.18 -34.65 -42.45
N LYS A 514 5.49 -34.53 -42.29
CA LYS A 514 6.51 -35.03 -43.24
C LYS A 514 7.38 -36.05 -42.51
N ASN A 515 7.23 -37.32 -42.85
CA ASN A 515 7.80 -38.45 -42.09
C ASN A 515 7.43 -38.32 -40.60
N ASP A 516 8.40 -38.42 -39.69
CA ASP A 516 8.19 -38.22 -38.24
C ASP A 516 8.26 -36.76 -37.77
N LYS A 517 8.32 -35.77 -38.68
CA LYS A 517 8.38 -34.33 -38.34
C LYS A 517 7.10 -33.60 -38.72
N PHE A 518 6.86 -32.48 -38.03
CA PHE A 518 5.72 -31.59 -38.29
C PHE A 518 6.24 -30.23 -38.74
N ASP A 519 5.78 -29.78 -39.90
CA ASP A 519 6.00 -28.44 -40.43
C ASP A 519 4.75 -27.58 -40.21
N PHE A 520 4.95 -26.28 -40.04
CA PHE A 520 3.90 -25.31 -39.76
C PHE A 520 3.81 -24.30 -40.92
N ILE A 521 2.70 -24.31 -41.66
CA ILE A 521 2.41 -23.23 -42.62
C ILE A 521 1.82 -22.07 -41.84
N LEU A 522 2.47 -20.92 -41.91
CA LEU A 522 2.03 -19.66 -41.29
C LEU A 522 1.45 -18.71 -42.35
N ASP A 523 0.75 -17.67 -41.91
CA ASP A 523 0.28 -16.59 -42.79
C ASP A 523 1.45 -15.72 -43.28
N ASP A 524 1.74 -15.75 -44.58
CA ASP A 524 2.81 -14.98 -45.21
C ASP A 524 2.47 -13.50 -45.39
N LYS A 525 1.21 -13.11 -45.21
CA LYS A 525 0.72 -11.71 -45.27
C LYS A 525 0.75 -11.00 -43.92
N TYR A 526 1.25 -11.68 -42.88
CA TYR A 526 1.48 -11.06 -41.59
C TYR A 526 2.78 -10.27 -41.59
N GLN A 527 2.74 -9.08 -40.97
CA GLN A 527 3.91 -8.28 -40.64
C GLN A 527 3.76 -7.88 -39.18
N ALA A 528 4.81 -8.09 -38.39
CA ALA A 528 4.85 -7.63 -37.01
C ALA A 528 4.85 -6.10 -36.98
N GLN A 529 4.21 -5.53 -35.95
CA GLN A 529 4.12 -4.08 -35.77
C GLN A 529 5.24 -3.61 -34.85
N ASP A 530 6.04 -2.63 -35.29
CA ASP A 530 7.22 -2.13 -34.56
C ASP A 530 6.89 -1.71 -33.13
N GLU A 531 5.73 -1.10 -32.90
CA GLU A 531 5.23 -0.71 -31.58
C GLU A 531 5.02 -1.93 -30.66
N ILE A 532 4.49 -3.04 -31.18
CA ILE A 532 4.28 -4.28 -30.42
C ILE A 532 5.63 -4.95 -30.11
N LEU A 533 6.56 -4.98 -31.07
CA LEU A 533 7.93 -5.48 -30.85
C LEU A 533 8.64 -4.69 -29.74
N LYS A 534 8.55 -3.35 -29.78
CA LYS A 534 9.11 -2.47 -28.73
C LYS A 534 8.47 -2.71 -27.36
N ILE A 535 7.15 -2.97 -27.30
CA ILE A 535 6.48 -3.37 -26.05
C ILE A 535 7.06 -4.70 -25.53
N GLN A 536 7.13 -5.74 -26.37
CA GLN A 536 7.64 -7.06 -25.98
C GLN A 536 9.08 -6.99 -25.48
N GLU A 537 9.97 -6.34 -26.24
CA GLU A 537 11.38 -6.14 -25.88
C GLU A 537 11.51 -5.39 -24.54
N ARG A 538 10.77 -4.29 -24.35
CA ARG A 538 10.83 -3.50 -23.12
C ARG A 538 10.27 -4.25 -21.91
N ILE A 539 9.22 -5.07 -22.07
CA ILE A 539 8.72 -5.95 -20.98
C ILE A 539 9.83 -6.93 -20.57
N LEU A 540 10.51 -7.55 -21.53
CA LEU A 540 11.55 -8.54 -21.25
C LEU A 540 12.78 -7.91 -20.58
N SER A 541 13.31 -6.80 -21.10
CA SER A 541 14.45 -6.10 -20.47
C SER A 541 14.10 -5.65 -19.05
N ASN A 542 12.92 -5.06 -18.84
CA ASN A 542 12.52 -4.61 -17.51
C ASN A 542 12.36 -5.77 -16.52
N ILE A 543 11.81 -6.92 -16.95
CA ILE A 543 11.66 -8.09 -16.09
C ILE A 543 13.00 -8.74 -15.80
N GLU A 544 13.90 -8.85 -16.79
CA GLU A 544 15.24 -9.41 -16.58
C GLU A 544 16.05 -8.54 -15.62
N GLU A 545 16.09 -7.22 -15.83
CA GLU A 545 16.81 -6.30 -14.94
C GLU A 545 16.22 -6.27 -13.51
N PHE A 546 14.89 -6.31 -13.36
CA PHE A 546 14.25 -6.41 -12.04
C PHE A 546 14.56 -7.76 -11.37
N TYR A 547 14.48 -8.86 -12.12
CA TYR A 547 14.76 -10.20 -11.62
C TYR A 547 16.22 -10.36 -11.20
N ASP A 548 17.17 -9.85 -11.99
CA ASP A 548 18.61 -9.90 -11.70
C ASP A 548 18.96 -9.01 -10.50
N LEU A 549 18.38 -7.80 -10.38
CA LEU A 549 18.58 -6.94 -9.21
C LEU A 549 18.08 -7.59 -7.92
N PHE A 550 16.90 -8.22 -7.95
CA PHE A 550 16.28 -8.85 -6.78
C PHE A 550 16.62 -10.34 -6.62
N LYS A 551 17.51 -10.91 -7.43
CA LYS A 551 17.78 -12.35 -7.53
C LYS A 551 17.96 -13.09 -6.20
N LYS A 552 18.53 -12.43 -5.19
CA LYS A 552 18.70 -12.97 -3.81
C LYS A 552 17.39 -13.08 -3.03
N ASP A 553 16.48 -12.11 -3.17
CA ASP A 553 15.25 -11.98 -2.36
C ASP A 553 13.95 -12.11 -3.20
N ILE A 554 14.04 -12.38 -4.50
CA ILE A 554 12.88 -12.45 -5.42
C ILE A 554 11.82 -13.47 -4.97
N GLY A 555 12.24 -14.53 -4.26
CA GLY A 555 11.35 -15.55 -3.70
C GLY A 555 10.61 -15.14 -2.42
N VAL A 556 10.92 -13.97 -1.84
CA VAL A 556 10.20 -13.41 -0.67
C VAL A 556 9.39 -12.16 -1.02
N LEU A 557 9.55 -11.60 -2.23
CA LEU A 557 8.74 -10.49 -2.70
C LEU A 557 7.38 -10.95 -3.22
N ASN A 558 6.33 -10.45 -2.59
CA ASN A 558 4.95 -10.75 -2.90
C ASN A 558 4.34 -9.70 -3.86
N ILE A 559 4.68 -9.79 -5.16
CA ILE A 559 4.21 -8.89 -6.22
C ILE A 559 2.85 -9.35 -6.78
N HIS A 560 1.91 -8.42 -6.99
CA HIS A 560 0.54 -8.66 -7.46
C HIS A 560 0.15 -7.77 -8.63
N GLY A 561 -0.32 -8.39 -9.72
CA GLY A 561 -0.73 -7.68 -10.93
C GLY A 561 -2.06 -6.92 -10.81
N PHE A 562 -2.82 -7.11 -9.73
CA PHE A 562 -4.20 -6.60 -9.62
C PHE A 562 -4.28 -5.07 -9.57
N ASP A 563 -3.41 -4.41 -8.80
CA ASP A 563 -3.37 -2.94 -8.73
C ASP A 563 -3.07 -2.34 -10.11
N PHE A 564 -2.08 -2.90 -10.80
CA PHE A 564 -1.65 -2.46 -12.14
C PHE A 564 -2.72 -2.72 -13.21
N TYR A 565 -3.33 -3.91 -13.17
CA TYR A 565 -4.42 -4.27 -14.09
C TYR A 565 -5.66 -3.39 -13.90
N HIS A 566 -5.98 -2.98 -12.66
CA HIS A 566 -7.06 -2.01 -12.43
C HIS A 566 -6.78 -0.67 -13.15
N ILE A 567 -5.55 -0.14 -13.11
CA ILE A 567 -5.19 1.08 -13.86
C ILE A 567 -5.32 0.85 -15.37
N LEU A 568 -4.84 -0.29 -15.88
CA LEU A 568 -4.98 -0.66 -17.29
C LEU A 568 -6.45 -0.63 -17.73
N THR A 569 -7.35 -1.22 -16.95
CA THR A 569 -8.78 -1.20 -17.29
C THR A 569 -9.41 0.19 -17.23
N ARG A 570 -8.99 1.04 -16.28
CA ARG A 570 -9.39 2.46 -16.24
C ARG A 570 -8.93 3.19 -17.50
N PHE A 571 -7.68 2.97 -17.92
CA PHE A 571 -7.13 3.52 -19.16
C PHE A 571 -7.89 3.04 -20.39
N LEU A 572 -8.20 1.74 -20.52
CA LEU A 572 -8.98 1.22 -21.66
C LEU A 572 -10.44 1.74 -21.69
N TRP A 573 -11.02 2.08 -20.54
CA TRP A 573 -12.34 2.73 -20.48
C TRP A 573 -12.26 4.22 -20.83
N GLN A 574 -11.41 5.00 -20.14
CA GLN A 574 -11.26 6.46 -20.27
C GLN A 574 -9.82 6.85 -20.63
N PRO A 575 -9.34 6.56 -21.85
CA PRO A 575 -8.01 6.98 -22.27
C PRO A 575 -7.99 8.50 -22.43
N LYS A 576 -6.89 9.16 -22.03
CA LYS A 576 -6.68 10.56 -22.41
C LYS A 576 -6.25 10.62 -23.87
N ALA A 577 -6.62 11.69 -24.58
CA ALA A 577 -6.38 11.80 -26.02
C ALA A 577 -4.90 11.65 -26.42
N LYS A 578 -3.98 12.19 -25.62
CA LYS A 578 -2.53 12.13 -25.86
C LYS A 578 -2.00 10.69 -25.79
N ASP A 579 -2.41 9.91 -24.79
CA ASP A 579 -2.05 8.49 -24.68
C ASP A 579 -2.77 7.62 -25.71
N MET A 580 -4.03 7.95 -26.04
CA MET A 580 -4.82 7.20 -27.02
C MET A 580 -4.17 7.26 -28.41
N ASN A 581 -3.60 8.41 -28.80
CA ASN A 581 -2.92 8.60 -30.08
C ASN A 581 -1.72 7.65 -30.30
N VAL A 582 -1.11 7.13 -29.23
CA VAL A 582 -0.01 6.15 -29.30
C VAL A 582 -0.45 4.85 -30.01
N PHE A 583 -1.71 4.47 -29.86
CA PHE A 583 -2.27 3.25 -30.42
C PHE A 583 -2.92 3.47 -31.81
N LYS A 584 -2.84 4.69 -32.37
CA LYS A 584 -3.61 5.10 -33.57
C LYS A 584 -3.21 4.36 -34.84
N ASN A 585 -1.96 3.95 -34.94
CA ASN A 585 -1.43 3.25 -36.11
C ASN A 585 -1.48 1.73 -35.97
N LEU A 586 -1.93 1.21 -34.81
CA LEU A 586 -2.05 -0.22 -34.58
C LEU A 586 -3.27 -0.80 -35.29
N THR A 587 -3.06 -1.90 -35.98
CA THR A 587 -4.08 -2.69 -36.68
C THR A 587 -4.18 -4.07 -36.05
N PHE A 588 -5.40 -4.57 -35.90
CA PHE A 588 -5.66 -5.92 -35.39
C PHE A 588 -6.22 -6.80 -36.52
N LYS A 589 -5.49 -7.84 -36.90
CA LYS A 589 -5.85 -8.79 -37.97
C LYS A 589 -6.47 -10.06 -37.39
N ASP A 590 -7.79 -10.24 -37.52
CA ASP A 590 -8.54 -11.45 -37.12
C ASP A 590 -9.27 -12.07 -38.32
N ASP A 591 -8.53 -12.24 -39.42
CA ASP A 591 -9.11 -12.38 -40.76
C ASP A 591 -9.40 -13.83 -41.20
N PHE A 592 -9.14 -14.85 -40.37
CA PHE A 592 -9.27 -16.23 -40.86
C PHE A 592 -10.72 -16.64 -41.24
N ILE A 593 -11.73 -16.10 -40.55
CA ILE A 593 -13.11 -16.61 -40.63
C ILE A 593 -14.11 -15.55 -41.08
N VAL A 594 -14.01 -14.28 -40.71
CA VAL A 594 -15.08 -13.31 -41.03
C VAL A 594 -14.89 -12.67 -42.41
N GLY A 595 -13.63 -12.48 -42.83
CA GLY A 595 -13.24 -11.69 -44.01
C GLY A 595 -13.09 -10.20 -43.67
N ASN A 596 -11.96 -9.61 -44.09
CA ASN A 596 -11.52 -8.21 -43.93
C ASN A 596 -12.25 -7.42 -42.83
N ASN A 597 -11.78 -7.50 -41.59
CA ASN A 597 -12.27 -6.67 -40.49
C ASN A 597 -11.14 -6.11 -39.60
N ASN A 598 -10.23 -5.32 -40.21
CA ASN A 598 -9.35 -4.37 -39.51
C ASN A 598 -10.19 -3.29 -38.80
N ILE A 599 -10.80 -3.61 -37.65
CA ILE A 599 -11.64 -2.63 -36.92
C ILE A 599 -11.49 -2.72 -35.39
N GLY A 600 -10.40 -3.30 -34.89
CA GLY A 600 -10.17 -3.47 -33.44
C GLY A 600 -9.93 -2.16 -32.70
N TYR A 601 -8.71 -1.63 -32.84
CA TYR A 601 -8.32 -0.31 -32.36
C TYR A 601 -9.27 0.78 -32.90
N ASP A 602 -9.67 0.71 -34.18
CA ASP A 602 -10.61 1.68 -34.78
C ASP A 602 -12.00 1.71 -34.11
N ARG A 603 -12.59 0.56 -33.74
CA ARG A 603 -13.85 0.53 -32.95
C ARG A 603 -13.63 1.16 -31.58
N TRP A 604 -12.47 0.94 -30.96
CA TRP A 604 -12.13 1.59 -29.70
C TRP A 604 -12.07 3.11 -29.87
N PHE A 605 -11.28 3.63 -30.81
CA PHE A 605 -11.22 5.07 -31.14
C PHE A 605 -12.61 5.67 -31.43
N ALA A 606 -13.41 5.02 -32.28
CA ALA A 606 -14.77 5.46 -32.61
C ALA A 606 -15.70 5.46 -31.38
N SER A 607 -15.61 4.44 -30.51
CA SER A 607 -16.42 4.35 -29.30
C SER A 607 -16.15 5.49 -28.30
N LYS A 608 -14.91 6.01 -28.24
CA LYS A 608 -14.54 7.09 -27.32
C LYS A 608 -14.93 8.48 -27.82
N LYS A 609 -14.98 8.70 -29.14
CA LYS A 609 -15.50 9.97 -29.72
C LYS A 609 -16.95 10.27 -29.33
N ASN A 610 -17.74 9.24 -29.01
CA ASN A 610 -19.17 9.36 -28.68
C ASN A 610 -19.47 9.36 -27.17
N PHE A 611 -18.45 9.26 -26.29
CA PHE A 611 -18.66 9.08 -24.84
C PHE A 611 -18.42 10.37 -24.05
N GLN A 612 -19.49 11.10 -23.73
CA GLN A 612 -19.45 12.39 -23.03
C GLN A 612 -20.20 12.42 -21.67
N LYS A 613 -20.38 11.26 -21.01
CA LYS A 613 -21.03 11.17 -19.69
C LYS A 613 -20.16 10.47 -18.64
N SER A 614 -20.13 11.04 -17.44
CA SER A 614 -19.18 10.73 -16.36
C SER A 614 -19.61 9.63 -15.37
N ASN A 615 -20.88 9.19 -15.39
CA ASN A 615 -21.52 8.63 -14.19
C ASN A 615 -21.52 7.09 -14.04
N GLU A 616 -20.91 6.32 -14.94
CA GLU A 616 -21.01 4.83 -14.91
C GLU A 616 -19.85 4.09 -14.21
N TYR A 617 -18.84 4.81 -13.69
CA TYR A 617 -17.64 4.20 -13.07
C TYR A 617 -17.93 3.46 -11.75
N CYS A 618 -19.12 3.59 -11.15
CA CYS A 618 -19.50 2.93 -9.90
C CYS A 618 -19.46 1.39 -9.92
N THR A 619 -19.39 0.78 -11.11
CA THR A 619 -19.57 -0.67 -11.25
C THR A 619 -18.27 -1.47 -11.14
N VAL A 620 -17.11 -0.91 -11.51
CA VAL A 620 -15.76 -1.50 -11.34
C VAL A 620 -15.47 -1.79 -9.87
N ARG A 621 -15.76 -0.79 -9.06
CA ARG A 621 -15.52 -0.73 -7.64
C ARG A 621 -16.11 -1.96 -6.92
N LYS A 622 -17.41 -2.24 -7.12
CA LYS A 622 -18.10 -3.39 -6.50
C LYS A 622 -17.47 -4.77 -6.82
N ILE A 623 -16.73 -4.89 -7.93
CA ILE A 623 -15.99 -6.08 -8.32
C ILE A 623 -14.81 -6.29 -7.36
N ILE A 624 -13.99 -5.25 -7.17
CA ILE A 624 -12.78 -5.23 -6.35
C ILE A 624 -13.06 -5.75 -4.94
N LYS A 625 -14.13 -5.26 -4.29
CA LYS A 625 -14.56 -5.68 -2.95
C LYS A 625 -14.82 -7.19 -2.84
N ARG A 626 -15.37 -7.81 -3.89
CA ARG A 626 -15.67 -9.25 -3.93
C ARG A 626 -14.39 -10.10 -4.08
N TYR A 627 -13.39 -9.59 -4.81
CA TYR A 627 -12.11 -10.27 -4.98
C TYR A 627 -11.18 -10.15 -3.78
N TYR A 628 -10.98 -8.96 -3.19
CA TYR A 628 -10.15 -8.83 -1.97
C TYR A 628 -10.64 -9.73 -0.83
N LYS A 629 -11.96 -9.94 -0.71
CA LYS A 629 -12.55 -10.88 0.27
C LYS A 629 -12.21 -12.37 -0.02
N LYS A 630 -11.93 -12.72 -1.28
CA LYS A 630 -11.48 -14.06 -1.72
C LYS A 630 -9.95 -14.19 -1.62
N PHE A 631 -9.20 -13.11 -1.90
CA PHE A 631 -7.73 -13.07 -1.88
C PHE A 631 -7.10 -13.04 -0.48
N LYS A 632 -7.84 -12.66 0.56
CA LYS A 632 -7.37 -12.80 1.95
C LYS A 632 -7.01 -14.25 2.34
N ASN A 633 -7.55 -15.23 1.60
CA ASN A 633 -7.23 -16.64 1.74
C ASN A 633 -6.04 -17.10 0.86
N PHE A 634 -5.48 -16.24 0.01
CA PHE A 634 -4.45 -16.61 -0.98
C PHE A 634 -3.03 -16.23 -0.52
N SER A 635 -2.82 -15.04 0.07
CA SER A 635 -1.50 -14.61 0.58
C SER A 635 -0.96 -15.51 1.71
N PHE A 636 -1.84 -16.25 2.38
CA PHE A 636 -1.49 -17.25 3.40
C PHE A 636 -0.64 -18.43 2.84
N PHE A 637 -0.55 -18.60 1.52
CA PHE A 637 -0.06 -19.86 0.92
C PHE A 637 1.37 -19.87 0.36
N GLN A 638 2.07 -18.73 0.28
CA GLN A 638 3.25 -18.59 -0.58
C GLN A 638 4.53 -19.31 -0.09
N ASN A 639 4.67 -19.59 1.21
CA ASN A 639 5.82 -20.31 1.75
C ASN A 639 5.62 -21.84 1.70
N PHE A 640 6.03 -22.49 0.61
CA PHE A 640 5.93 -23.97 0.46
C PHE A 640 7.24 -24.75 0.73
N LYS A 641 8.43 -24.18 0.45
CA LYS A 641 9.71 -24.84 0.78
C LYS A 641 10.05 -24.73 2.28
N ASN A 642 9.87 -23.54 2.85
CA ASN A 642 9.92 -23.33 4.30
C ASN A 642 8.83 -24.10 5.07
N ARG A 643 7.84 -24.73 4.42
CA ARG A 643 6.61 -25.21 5.08
C ARG A 643 6.79 -26.42 5.99
N LEU A 644 7.85 -27.21 5.81
CA LEU A 644 8.19 -28.33 6.69
C LEU A 644 8.96 -27.86 7.92
N GLU A 645 9.97 -26.99 7.75
CA GLU A 645 10.69 -26.35 8.85
C GLU A 645 9.77 -25.40 9.64
N ILE A 646 9.00 -24.54 8.98
CA ILE A 646 7.94 -23.72 9.60
C ILE A 646 6.87 -24.60 10.26
N LYS A 647 6.53 -25.80 9.78
CA LYS A 647 5.61 -26.68 10.53
C LYS A 647 6.26 -27.24 11.80
N LYS A 648 7.54 -27.59 11.76
CA LYS A 648 8.30 -28.08 12.92
C LYS A 648 8.49 -26.95 13.94
N GLN A 649 8.96 -25.79 13.48
CA GLN A 649 9.05 -24.54 14.25
C GLN A 649 7.67 -24.12 14.78
N LYS A 650 6.61 -24.09 13.97
CA LYS A 650 5.25 -23.74 14.47
C LYS A 650 4.74 -24.69 15.53
N ARG A 651 5.07 -26.00 15.49
CA ARG A 651 4.71 -26.92 16.59
C ARG A 651 5.51 -26.63 17.87
N ILE A 652 6.81 -26.39 17.74
CA ILE A 652 7.68 -26.02 18.88
C ILE A 652 7.23 -24.67 19.47
N ILE A 653 7.00 -23.67 18.63
CA ILE A 653 6.47 -22.34 18.97
C ILE A 653 5.10 -22.48 19.63
N GLN A 654 4.15 -23.22 19.04
CA GLN A 654 2.83 -23.46 19.63
C GLN A 654 2.91 -24.12 21.02
N GLN A 655 3.85 -25.04 21.22
CA GLN A 655 4.05 -25.68 22.53
C GLN A 655 4.68 -24.70 23.54
N ASN A 656 5.76 -24.00 23.16
CA ASN A 656 6.37 -22.96 24.00
C ASN A 656 5.39 -21.85 24.40
N ILE A 657 4.46 -21.46 23.50
CA ILE A 657 3.40 -20.49 23.76
C ILE A 657 2.36 -21.07 24.73
N GLN A 658 1.96 -22.33 24.54
CA GLN A 658 1.00 -23.00 25.41
C GLN A 658 1.55 -23.08 26.84
N ASP A 659 2.80 -23.52 27.02
CA ASP A 659 3.51 -23.61 28.31
C ASP A 659 3.61 -22.23 29.00
N LEU A 660 3.81 -21.16 28.22
CA LEU A 660 3.86 -19.78 28.69
C LEU A 660 2.49 -19.26 29.17
N PHE A 661 1.40 -19.71 28.56
CA PHE A 661 0.03 -19.37 28.97
C PHE A 661 -0.46 -20.17 30.19
N GLU A 662 0.14 -21.31 30.53
CA GLU A 662 -0.36 -22.17 31.62
C GLU A 662 -0.11 -21.63 33.04
N PHE A 663 0.88 -20.76 33.24
CA PHE A 663 1.29 -20.31 34.58
C PHE A 663 1.59 -18.81 34.68
N PRO A 664 0.56 -17.93 34.72
CA PRO A 664 0.76 -16.48 34.93
C PRO A 664 1.54 -16.12 36.21
N SER A 665 1.53 -17.01 37.21
CA SER A 665 2.30 -16.87 38.46
C SER A 665 3.82 -16.97 38.27
N LYS A 666 4.31 -17.66 37.22
CA LYS A 666 5.75 -17.77 36.91
C LYS A 666 6.33 -16.49 36.30
N CYS A 667 5.50 -15.49 35.98
CA CYS A 667 5.92 -14.22 35.38
C CYS A 667 6.42 -13.18 36.40
N PHE A 668 6.70 -13.60 37.65
CA PHE A 668 7.13 -12.75 38.75
C PHE A 668 8.30 -13.42 39.46
N ASP A 669 9.53 -13.02 39.10
CA ASP A 669 10.76 -13.72 39.48
C ASP A 669 11.14 -13.58 40.96
N ASP A 670 10.59 -12.59 41.68
CA ASP A 670 10.90 -12.26 43.07
C ASP A 670 9.66 -11.78 43.86
N VAL A 671 9.82 -11.58 45.18
CA VAL A 671 8.79 -11.03 46.07
C VAL A 671 8.43 -9.59 45.64
N LEU A 672 7.35 -9.46 44.89
CA LEU A 672 6.71 -8.17 44.63
C LEU A 672 6.24 -7.56 45.95
N GLU A 673 6.92 -6.49 46.38
CA GLU A 673 6.54 -5.68 47.53
C GLU A 673 5.21 -4.94 47.31
N LYS A 674 4.56 -4.56 48.42
CA LYS A 674 3.42 -3.63 48.38
C LYS A 674 3.83 -2.27 47.84
N LYS A 675 2.96 -1.66 47.03
CA LYS A 675 3.14 -0.33 46.44
C LYS A 675 1.85 0.46 46.61
N ASP A 676 1.94 1.74 46.94
CA ASP A 676 0.75 2.59 47.10
C ASP A 676 0.04 2.81 45.75
N PHE A 677 0.82 2.96 44.67
CA PHE A 677 0.31 3.28 43.34
C PHE A 677 0.93 2.39 42.26
N LEU A 678 0.11 1.96 41.31
CA LEU A 678 0.60 1.41 40.04
C LEU A 678 0.40 2.42 38.91
N LEU A 679 1.38 2.54 38.03
CA LEU A 679 1.27 3.31 36.79
C LEU A 679 1.36 2.33 35.62
N VAL A 680 0.32 2.20 34.82
CA VAL A 680 0.24 1.19 33.75
C VAL A 680 0.07 1.86 32.40
N GLY A 681 0.94 1.52 31.45
CA GLY A 681 0.84 2.02 30.09
C GLY A 681 2.13 1.94 29.26
N HIS A 682 2.05 2.52 28.06
CA HIS A 682 3.15 2.57 27.08
C HIS A 682 4.10 3.77 27.27
N PHE A 683 4.25 4.27 28.50
CA PHE A 683 4.89 5.58 28.79
C PHE A 683 6.25 5.75 28.12
N ALA A 684 7.14 4.77 28.27
CA ALA A 684 8.51 4.84 27.76
C ALA A 684 8.60 4.79 26.22
N PHE A 685 7.59 4.21 25.56
CA PHE A 685 7.51 4.03 24.10
C PHE A 685 6.90 5.25 23.39
N PHE A 686 5.93 5.92 24.02
CA PHE A 686 5.29 7.13 23.51
C PHE A 686 5.61 8.36 24.37
N ASP A 687 6.87 8.47 24.85
CA ASP A 687 7.25 9.54 25.75
C ASP A 687 7.36 10.89 25.03
N LYS A 688 6.42 11.79 25.32
CA LYS A 688 6.47 13.22 24.96
C LYS A 688 6.58 14.09 26.21
N GLY A 689 7.46 13.72 27.13
CA GLY A 689 7.56 14.32 28.47
C GLY A 689 6.66 13.65 29.52
N VAL A 690 5.94 12.59 29.15
CA VAL A 690 5.09 11.78 30.03
C VAL A 690 5.95 11.12 31.11
N CYS A 691 7.10 10.56 30.75
CA CYS A 691 8.00 9.93 31.72
C CYS A 691 8.51 10.95 32.74
N ARG A 692 9.01 12.11 32.29
CA ARG A 692 9.48 13.18 33.18
C ARG A 692 8.39 13.70 34.12
N TYR A 693 7.18 13.94 33.60
CA TYR A 693 6.05 14.38 34.42
C TYR A 693 5.76 13.37 35.52
N ILE A 694 5.63 12.09 35.16
CA ILE A 694 5.40 11.00 36.10
C ILE A 694 6.50 10.93 37.17
N SER A 695 7.78 10.92 36.77
CA SER A 695 8.94 10.85 37.68
C SER A 695 8.88 11.94 38.77
N ASN A 696 8.60 13.17 38.36
CA ASN A 696 8.51 14.31 39.27
C ASN A 696 7.25 14.24 40.13
N ALA A 697 6.11 13.88 39.53
CA ALA A 697 4.82 13.84 40.20
C ALA A 697 4.79 12.79 41.33
N THR A 698 5.45 11.64 41.14
CA THR A 698 5.49 10.56 42.12
C THR A 698 6.74 10.56 43.01
N GLN A 699 7.52 11.65 43.03
CA GLN A 699 8.73 11.73 43.85
C GLN A 699 8.40 11.50 45.34
N GLY A 700 9.11 10.57 45.99
CA GLY A 700 8.88 10.20 47.39
C GLY A 700 7.66 9.31 47.65
N LYS A 701 6.96 8.81 46.63
CA LYS A 701 5.80 7.89 46.75
C LYS A 701 6.20 6.44 46.46
N SER A 702 5.51 5.47 47.07
CA SER A 702 5.72 4.04 46.79
C SER A 702 5.02 3.63 45.49
N VAL A 703 5.76 3.59 44.38
CA VAL A 703 5.21 3.40 43.02
C VAL A 703 5.90 2.27 42.27
N LEU A 704 5.13 1.56 41.44
CA LEU A 704 5.61 0.60 40.44
C LEU A 704 5.03 0.92 39.06
N VAL A 705 5.88 0.94 38.04
CA VAL A 705 5.48 1.05 36.64
C VAL A 705 5.24 -0.33 36.04
N VAL A 706 4.11 -0.52 35.39
CA VAL A 706 3.76 -1.73 34.63
C VAL A 706 3.79 -1.36 33.15
N SER A 707 4.91 -1.63 32.49
CA SER A 707 5.05 -1.34 31.05
C SER A 707 4.31 -2.41 30.25
N THR A 708 3.27 -1.98 29.55
CA THR A 708 2.52 -2.82 28.60
C THR A 708 3.18 -2.89 27.22
N THR A 709 4.47 -2.56 27.14
CA THR A 709 5.27 -2.57 25.91
C THR A 709 6.33 -3.67 26.01
N PRO A 710 6.02 -4.93 25.66
CA PRO A 710 6.79 -6.10 26.09
C PRO A 710 8.07 -6.36 25.31
N TRP A 711 8.36 -5.56 24.29
CA TRP A 711 9.63 -5.59 23.55
C TRP A 711 10.67 -4.61 24.10
N LEU A 712 10.32 -3.78 25.09
CA LEU A 712 11.25 -2.88 25.77
C LEU A 712 11.95 -3.61 26.92
N LYS A 713 13.25 -3.35 27.08
CA LYS A 713 14.00 -3.80 28.26
C LYS A 713 13.49 -3.14 29.54
N LYS A 714 13.45 -3.91 30.64
CA LYS A 714 13.09 -3.43 31.98
C LYS A 714 13.98 -2.26 32.39
N GLU A 715 15.27 -2.37 32.14
CA GLU A 715 16.30 -1.38 32.46
C GLU A 715 16.08 -0.07 31.71
N PHE A 716 15.61 -0.12 30.46
CA PHE A 716 15.28 1.09 29.69
C PHE A 716 14.12 1.86 30.31
N VAL A 717 13.04 1.15 30.68
CA VAL A 717 11.87 1.75 31.34
C VAL A 717 12.27 2.35 32.70
N GLN A 718 13.01 1.60 33.52
CA GLN A 718 13.50 2.09 34.83
C GLN A 718 14.45 3.29 34.68
N ASN A 719 15.37 3.26 33.72
CA ASN A 719 16.31 4.37 33.49
C ASN A 719 15.61 5.64 33.02
N LYS A 720 14.51 5.52 32.26
CA LYS A 720 13.76 6.65 31.70
C LYS A 720 12.78 7.27 32.70
N LEU A 721 12.18 6.45 33.58
CA LEU A 721 11.21 6.90 34.60
C LEU A 721 11.82 7.11 36.00
N LYS A 722 13.01 6.56 36.30
CA LYS A 722 13.61 6.53 37.64
C LYS A 722 12.70 5.91 38.72
N ILE A 723 11.79 5.03 38.31
CA ILE A 723 10.83 4.31 39.16
C ILE A 723 11.02 2.81 38.87
N PRO A 724 10.92 1.91 39.88
CA PRO A 724 10.88 0.47 39.65
C PRO A 724 9.82 0.11 38.61
N SER A 725 10.15 -0.82 37.71
CA SER A 725 9.20 -1.28 36.70
C SER A 725 9.24 -2.79 36.47
N ILE A 726 8.09 -3.31 36.07
CA ILE A 726 7.94 -4.62 35.44
C ILE A 726 7.49 -4.44 33.99
N ILE A 727 7.80 -5.44 33.17
CA ILE A 727 7.34 -5.54 31.78
C ILE A 727 6.27 -6.63 31.75
N VAL A 728 5.11 -6.37 31.15
CA VAL A 728 4.07 -7.41 31.00
C VAL A 728 4.60 -8.50 30.04
N PRO A 729 4.36 -9.81 30.30
CA PRO A 729 5.03 -10.89 29.57
C PRO A 729 4.93 -10.84 28.04
N LYS A 730 5.99 -11.28 27.36
CA LYS A 730 6.12 -11.32 25.89
C LYS A 730 5.00 -12.09 25.16
N ALA A 731 4.32 -12.98 25.86
CA ALA A 731 3.06 -13.65 25.46
C ALA A 731 1.90 -12.69 25.11
N THR A 732 2.02 -11.41 25.47
CA THR A 732 0.92 -10.45 25.50
C THR A 732 1.22 -9.16 24.70
N PHE A 733 1.50 -9.34 23.40
CA PHE A 733 1.87 -8.31 22.39
C PHE A 733 3.34 -7.90 22.28
N ASN A 734 4.25 -8.86 22.17
CA ASN A 734 5.44 -8.68 21.32
C ASN A 734 5.01 -8.50 19.82
N ARG A 735 5.91 -8.84 18.90
CA ARG A 735 5.57 -9.88 17.90
C ARG A 735 4.90 -11.07 18.63
N GLY A 736 3.62 -10.93 19.00
CA GLY A 736 3.17 -11.54 20.25
C GLY A 736 1.67 -11.54 20.52
N TYR A 737 0.89 -11.71 19.47
CA TYR A 737 0.38 -13.06 19.32
C TYR A 737 1.09 -13.68 18.12
N ASP A 738 1.21 -15.00 18.11
CA ASP A 738 1.79 -15.68 16.97
C ASP A 738 0.77 -15.80 15.83
N ARG A 739 1.11 -15.17 14.70
CA ARG A 739 0.20 -15.03 13.56
C ARG A 739 -0.25 -16.40 13.04
N ASN A 740 -1.56 -16.62 13.07
CA ASN A 740 -2.21 -17.84 12.63
C ASN A 740 -1.66 -19.09 13.36
N VAL A 741 -1.50 -18.98 14.68
CA VAL A 741 -1.34 -20.10 15.61
C VAL A 741 -2.66 -20.31 16.35
N ASP A 742 -3.24 -21.49 16.22
CA ASP A 742 -4.45 -21.87 16.95
C ASP A 742 -4.08 -22.39 18.34
N LEU A 743 -4.83 -22.00 19.38
CA LEU A 743 -4.64 -22.47 20.74
C LEU A 743 -5.86 -23.26 21.23
N ASN A 744 -5.66 -24.10 22.24
CA ASN A 744 -6.73 -24.85 22.89
C ASN A 744 -7.17 -24.17 24.18
N LEU A 745 -8.50 -24.05 24.36
CA LEU A 745 -9.11 -23.63 25.63
C LEU A 745 -9.46 -24.84 26.48
N THR A 746 -9.06 -24.82 27.74
CA THR A 746 -9.51 -25.75 28.78
C THR A 746 -10.96 -25.47 29.18
N GLU A 747 -11.61 -26.38 29.92
CA GLU A 747 -12.95 -26.12 30.46
C GLU A 747 -12.98 -24.98 31.48
N SER A 748 -11.92 -24.80 32.28
CA SER A 748 -11.79 -23.67 33.20
C SER A 748 -11.67 -22.33 32.46
N GLU A 749 -10.93 -22.29 31.36
CA GLU A 749 -10.80 -21.11 30.49
C GLU A 749 -12.14 -20.73 29.83
N LYS A 750 -12.90 -21.72 29.34
CA LYS A 750 -14.26 -21.50 28.82
C LYS A 750 -15.20 -20.97 29.89
N TYR A 751 -15.13 -21.50 31.10
CA TYR A 751 -15.94 -21.03 32.23
C TYR A 751 -15.61 -19.57 32.62
N ILE A 752 -14.33 -19.19 32.67
CA ILE A 752 -13.91 -17.80 32.94
C ILE A 752 -14.53 -16.82 31.92
N LEU A 753 -14.51 -17.14 30.62
CA LEU A 753 -15.14 -16.30 29.59
C LEU A 753 -16.66 -16.25 29.72
N ALA A 754 -17.31 -17.36 30.06
CA ALA A 754 -18.76 -17.41 30.25
C ALA A 754 -19.22 -16.53 31.43
N GLN A 755 -18.42 -16.46 32.51
CA GLN A 755 -18.70 -15.60 33.67
C GLN A 755 -18.29 -14.13 33.46
N ASN A 756 -17.56 -13.79 32.39
CA ASN A 756 -17.06 -12.43 32.14
C ASN A 756 -17.39 -11.96 30.70
N PRO A 757 -18.66 -11.59 30.41
CA PRO A 757 -19.07 -11.17 29.07
C PRO A 757 -18.23 -10.02 28.49
N ARG A 758 -17.85 -9.05 29.32
CA ARG A 758 -17.01 -7.91 28.90
C ARG A 758 -15.57 -8.32 28.54
N LEU A 759 -15.03 -9.37 29.18
CA LEU A 759 -13.74 -9.95 28.78
C LEU A 759 -13.85 -10.61 27.39
N LYS A 760 -14.99 -11.23 27.08
CA LYS A 760 -15.28 -11.78 25.76
C LYS A 760 -15.45 -10.70 24.68
N GLU A 761 -16.04 -9.55 25.01
CA GLU A 761 -16.08 -8.38 24.10
C GLU A 761 -14.68 -7.85 23.78
N ILE A 762 -13.78 -7.78 24.77
CA ILE A 762 -12.39 -7.37 24.56
C ILE A 762 -11.64 -8.37 23.67
N SER A 763 -11.82 -9.68 23.89
CA SER A 763 -11.28 -10.73 23.00
C SER A 763 -11.80 -10.59 21.56
N LEU A 764 -13.09 -10.30 21.38
CA LEU A 764 -13.66 -10.03 20.06
C LEU A 764 -13.05 -8.76 19.43
N ARG A 765 -12.83 -7.70 20.20
CA ARG A 765 -12.13 -6.49 19.74
C ARG A 765 -10.72 -6.80 19.26
N MET A 766 -9.95 -7.57 20.05
CA MET A 766 -8.60 -8.03 19.65
C MET A 766 -8.67 -8.76 18.30
N LYS A 767 -9.63 -9.67 18.10
CA LYS A 767 -9.80 -10.41 16.83
C LYS A 767 -10.22 -9.53 15.64
N LEU A 768 -11.01 -8.48 15.88
CA LEU A 768 -11.44 -7.53 14.84
C LEU A 768 -10.29 -6.61 14.42
N GLN A 769 -9.47 -6.17 15.38
CA GLN A 769 -8.25 -5.39 15.17
C GLN A 769 -7.16 -6.23 14.48
N TYR A 770 -6.94 -7.45 14.98
CA TYR A 770 -5.88 -8.37 14.59
C TYR A 770 -6.46 -9.63 13.93
N LYS A 771 -6.79 -9.48 12.64
CA LYS A 771 -7.57 -10.47 11.88
C LYS A 771 -6.84 -11.81 11.70
N ASP A 772 -5.52 -11.81 11.83
CA ASP A 772 -4.58 -12.93 11.74
C ASP A 772 -4.22 -13.60 13.08
N MET A 773 -4.85 -13.22 14.20
CA MET A 773 -4.85 -14.06 15.41
C MET A 773 -5.47 -15.43 15.08
N GLY A 774 -4.86 -16.54 15.48
CA GLY A 774 -5.44 -17.86 15.27
C GLY A 774 -6.67 -18.13 16.14
N LYS A 775 -7.28 -19.31 15.95
CA LYS A 775 -8.47 -19.74 16.70
C LYS A 775 -8.16 -19.78 18.20
N ASN A 776 -9.07 -19.23 18.99
CA ASN A 776 -8.98 -19.08 20.45
C ASN A 776 -7.78 -18.30 21.01
N TYR A 777 -6.82 -17.85 20.20
CA TYR A 777 -5.71 -17.02 20.69
C TYR A 777 -6.17 -15.77 21.46
N PRO A 778 -7.09 -14.92 20.94
CA PRO A 778 -7.52 -13.73 21.68
C PRO A 778 -8.25 -14.07 22.98
N ASP A 779 -8.97 -15.20 23.00
CA ASP A 779 -9.64 -15.71 24.19
C ASP A 779 -8.64 -16.12 25.27
N LYS A 780 -7.65 -16.94 24.92
CA LYS A 780 -6.60 -17.41 25.83
C LYS A 780 -5.74 -16.26 26.35
N MET A 781 -5.40 -15.32 25.47
CA MET A 781 -4.67 -14.11 25.82
C MET A 781 -5.45 -13.20 26.78
N ALA A 782 -6.75 -13.01 26.55
CA ALA A 782 -7.59 -12.20 27.45
C ALA A 782 -7.69 -12.82 28.84
N ILE A 783 -7.85 -14.15 28.93
CA ILE A 783 -7.86 -14.88 30.21
C ILE A 783 -6.50 -14.77 30.92
N PHE A 784 -5.40 -14.98 30.21
CA PHE A 784 -4.06 -14.89 30.78
C PHE A 784 -3.79 -13.50 31.35
N LEU A 785 -4.12 -12.43 30.62
CA LEU A 785 -3.97 -11.06 31.11
C LEU A 785 -4.85 -10.79 32.33
N PHE A 786 -6.09 -11.29 32.33
CA PHE A 786 -7.01 -11.17 33.46
C PHE A 786 -6.43 -11.84 34.72
N GLN A 787 -5.89 -13.06 34.59
CA GLN A 787 -5.22 -13.77 35.69
C GLN A 787 -3.90 -13.12 36.12
N TYR A 788 -3.07 -12.69 35.17
CA TYR A 788 -1.81 -12.00 35.42
C TYR A 788 -2.02 -10.72 36.23
N PHE A 789 -2.99 -9.88 35.84
CA PHE A 789 -3.32 -8.67 36.59
C PHE A 789 -3.97 -8.95 37.94
N ASP A 790 -4.74 -10.03 38.07
CA ASP A 790 -5.31 -10.45 39.36
C ASP A 790 -4.19 -10.80 40.37
N ILE A 791 -3.19 -11.59 39.94
CA ILE A 791 -2.00 -11.93 40.73
C ILE A 791 -1.13 -10.70 41.03
N LEU A 792 -0.94 -9.81 40.04
CA LEU A 792 -0.16 -8.59 40.22
C LEU A 792 -0.77 -7.67 41.27
N LEU A 793 -2.09 -7.42 41.19
CA LEU A 793 -2.82 -6.57 42.13
C LEU A 793 -2.92 -7.20 43.52
N GLU A 794 -2.96 -8.54 43.62
CA GLU A 794 -2.87 -9.24 44.90
C GLU A 794 -1.53 -8.99 45.58
N LYS A 795 -0.42 -9.25 44.89
CA LYS A 795 0.93 -9.10 45.43
C LYS A 795 1.26 -7.64 45.78
N THR A 796 0.89 -6.70 44.92
CA THR A 796 1.23 -5.27 45.11
C THR A 796 0.23 -4.51 45.99
N SER A 797 -1.03 -4.96 46.09
CA SER A 797 -2.09 -4.36 46.92
C SER A 797 -2.20 -2.82 46.84
N PRO A 798 -2.34 -2.21 45.65
CA PRO A 798 -2.30 -0.76 45.48
C PRO A 798 -3.58 -0.05 45.93
N LYS A 799 -3.43 1.20 46.39
CA LYS A 799 -4.53 2.11 46.75
C LYS A 799 -5.24 2.65 45.51
N LYS A 800 -4.47 3.07 44.49
CA LYS A 800 -4.97 3.56 43.20
C LYS A 800 -4.12 3.06 42.03
N VAL A 801 -4.72 2.93 40.85
CA VAL A 801 -4.04 2.50 39.61
C VAL A 801 -4.24 3.56 38.52
N PHE A 802 -3.15 4.11 38.00
CA PHE A 802 -3.19 5.06 36.88
C PHE A 802 -3.01 4.32 35.56
N ILE A 803 -3.83 4.62 34.56
CA ILE A 803 -3.93 3.85 33.31
C ILE A 803 -3.79 4.77 32.09
N TRP A 804 -2.79 4.51 31.25
CA TRP A 804 -2.51 5.24 30.00
C TRP A 804 -2.54 4.28 28.80
N ASN A 805 -3.60 4.20 27.99
CA ASN A 805 -4.92 4.84 28.10
C ASN A 805 -6.03 3.78 28.25
N LYS A 806 -7.29 4.20 28.44
CA LYS A 806 -8.41 3.30 28.80
C LYS A 806 -8.73 2.25 27.75
N PHE A 807 -8.65 2.59 26.47
CA PHE A 807 -9.26 1.82 25.38
C PHE A 807 -8.37 0.70 24.81
N ASN A 808 -7.07 0.70 25.14
CA ASN A 808 -6.21 -0.44 24.85
C ASN A 808 -6.75 -1.72 25.53
N ALA A 809 -6.76 -2.83 24.81
CA ALA A 809 -7.33 -4.09 25.29
C ALA A 809 -6.68 -4.62 26.58
N THR A 810 -5.35 -4.51 26.72
CA THR A 810 -4.62 -4.90 27.93
C THR A 810 -5.01 -4.02 29.12
N HIS A 811 -5.19 -2.73 28.91
CA HIS A 811 -5.57 -1.78 29.95
C HIS A 811 -7.02 -1.90 30.39
N GLU A 812 -7.94 -2.19 29.46
CA GLU A 812 -9.33 -2.45 29.82
C GLU A 812 -9.46 -3.76 30.63
N ILE A 813 -8.68 -4.80 30.31
CA ILE A 813 -8.64 -6.04 31.12
C ILE A 813 -8.16 -5.72 32.55
N LEU A 814 -7.09 -4.95 32.72
CA LEU A 814 -6.65 -4.50 34.04
C LEU A 814 -7.76 -3.74 34.78
N TYR A 815 -8.44 -2.82 34.09
CA TYR A 815 -9.57 -2.07 34.68
C TYR A 815 -10.71 -2.99 35.15
N LEU A 816 -11.03 -4.06 34.42
CA LEU A 816 -12.02 -5.06 34.89
C LEU A 816 -11.57 -5.75 36.18
N VAL A 817 -10.28 -6.07 36.31
CA VAL A 817 -9.73 -6.66 37.54
C VAL A 817 -9.73 -5.65 38.70
N CYS A 818 -9.37 -4.39 38.44
CA CYS A 818 -9.46 -3.32 39.44
C CYS A 818 -10.90 -3.12 39.94
N LEU A 819 -11.90 -3.09 39.04
CA LEU A 819 -13.31 -3.04 39.42
C LEU A 819 -13.70 -4.24 40.30
N ARG A 820 -13.32 -5.46 39.92
CA ARG A 820 -13.59 -6.68 40.69
C ARG A 820 -12.95 -6.66 42.08
N ARG A 821 -11.78 -6.04 42.23
CA ARG A 821 -11.05 -5.89 43.50
C ARG A 821 -11.37 -4.57 44.24
N ASN A 822 -12.32 -3.77 43.76
CA ASN A 822 -12.70 -2.45 44.30
C ASN A 822 -11.52 -1.47 44.45
N ILE A 823 -10.59 -1.48 43.48
CA ILE A 823 -9.43 -0.57 43.43
C ILE A 823 -9.77 0.61 42.51
N GLN A 824 -9.56 1.83 43.00
CA GLN A 824 -9.84 3.05 42.22
C GLN A 824 -8.84 3.21 41.06
N CYS A 825 -9.36 3.49 39.86
CA CYS A 825 -8.55 3.82 38.69
C CYS A 825 -8.57 5.32 38.38
N VAL A 826 -7.45 5.81 37.83
CA VAL A 826 -7.31 7.15 37.26
C VAL A 826 -6.88 6.99 35.80
N PHE A 827 -7.67 7.50 34.86
CA PHE A 827 -7.36 7.41 33.43
C PHE A 827 -6.56 8.62 32.99
N MET A 828 -5.37 8.40 32.43
CA MET A 828 -4.43 9.43 32.02
C MET A 828 -4.24 9.43 30.49
N GLU A 829 -4.18 10.61 29.89
CA GLU A 829 -3.96 10.82 28.44
C GLU A 829 -3.43 12.25 28.20
N PHE A 830 -2.93 12.53 26.99
CA PHE A 830 -2.67 13.92 26.60
C PHE A 830 -3.96 14.75 26.66
N GLY A 831 -3.87 15.95 27.20
CA GLY A 831 -4.98 16.88 27.31
C GLY A 831 -5.57 17.27 25.95
N VAL A 832 -6.77 17.85 25.99
CA VAL A 832 -7.44 18.41 24.80
C VAL A 832 -6.79 19.69 24.30
N ILE A 833 -5.90 20.29 25.10
CA ILE A 833 -5.09 21.45 24.75
C ILE A 833 -3.62 21.01 24.63
N PRO A 834 -2.93 21.26 23.50
CA PRO A 834 -1.52 20.96 23.34
C PRO A 834 -0.69 21.50 24.50
N GLY A 835 0.23 20.70 25.04
CA GLY A 835 1.04 21.08 26.20
C GLY A 835 0.45 20.70 27.57
N THR A 836 -0.67 19.98 27.63
CA THR A 836 -1.29 19.57 28.90
C THR A 836 -1.51 18.06 29.02
N PHE A 837 -1.68 17.58 30.25
CA PHE A 837 -2.20 16.24 30.57
C PHE A 837 -3.61 16.30 31.14
N ASN A 838 -4.35 15.20 30.96
CA ASN A 838 -5.65 14.96 31.58
C ASN A 838 -5.60 13.75 32.52
N PHE A 839 -6.34 13.82 33.63
CA PHE A 839 -6.55 12.75 34.60
C PHE A 839 -8.02 12.71 35.01
N ASP A 840 -8.71 11.59 34.80
CA ASP A 840 -10.15 11.45 35.06
C ASP A 840 -10.47 10.14 35.80
N LEU A 841 -11.44 10.18 36.71
CA LEU A 841 -11.84 9.05 37.58
C LEU A 841 -12.94 8.16 36.98
N GLN A 842 -13.66 8.63 35.95
CA GLN A 842 -14.76 7.93 35.29
C GLN A 842 -14.34 7.33 33.95
N GLY A 843 -13.61 8.09 33.13
CA GLY A 843 -13.18 7.63 31.81
C GLY A 843 -12.55 8.70 30.93
N GLN A 844 -12.49 8.41 29.63
CA GLN A 844 -11.85 9.27 28.63
C GLN A 844 -12.84 9.65 27.54
N MET A 845 -12.59 10.77 26.86
CA MET A 845 -13.50 11.33 25.85
C MET A 845 -14.91 11.54 26.43
N GLY A 846 -15.95 10.91 25.87
CA GLY A 846 -17.31 11.05 26.38
C GLY A 846 -17.64 10.21 27.63
N GLU A 847 -16.73 9.36 28.09
CA GLU A 847 -16.82 8.69 29.41
C GLU A 847 -16.24 9.54 30.57
N SER A 848 -15.66 10.70 30.27
CA SER A 848 -15.11 11.62 31.29
C SER A 848 -16.20 12.19 32.21
N TRP A 849 -15.77 12.71 33.37
CA TRP A 849 -16.65 13.46 34.26
C TRP A 849 -17.27 14.67 33.54
N ILE A 850 -16.47 15.45 32.79
CA ILE A 850 -16.92 16.67 32.07
C ILE A 850 -18.07 16.39 31.10
N ALA A 851 -17.97 15.30 30.32
CA ALA A 851 -18.99 14.96 29.33
C ALA A 851 -20.30 14.50 29.98
N ASN A 852 -20.23 13.85 31.14
CA ASN A 852 -21.38 13.28 31.84
C ASN A 852 -22.02 14.26 32.85
N HIS A 853 -21.26 15.21 33.39
CA HIS A 853 -21.67 16.18 34.41
C HIS A 853 -21.58 17.60 33.85
N THR A 854 -22.26 17.82 32.72
CA THR A 854 -22.08 19.07 31.97
C THR A 854 -22.58 20.30 32.71
N SER A 855 -23.72 20.23 33.44
CA SER A 855 -24.18 21.35 34.27
C SER A 855 -23.15 21.68 35.34
N ASP A 856 -22.80 20.71 36.18
CA ASP A 856 -21.84 20.85 37.28
C ASP A 856 -20.50 21.46 36.81
N PHE A 857 -19.98 21.00 35.65
CA PHE A 857 -18.78 21.60 35.06
C PHE A 857 -19.01 23.05 34.59
N ASN A 858 -20.16 23.36 33.97
CA ASN A 858 -20.49 24.71 33.52
C ASN A 858 -20.71 25.67 34.72
N ASP A 859 -21.15 25.15 35.86
CA ASP A 859 -21.38 25.93 37.09
C ASP A 859 -20.08 26.22 37.87
N LEU A 860 -18.95 25.59 37.50
CA LEU A 860 -17.63 25.91 38.08
C LEU A 860 -17.25 27.38 37.83
N THR A 861 -16.84 28.06 38.90
CA THR A 861 -16.64 29.51 38.91
C THR A 861 -15.35 29.94 38.22
N ILE A 862 -15.46 30.91 37.31
CA ILE A 862 -14.33 31.57 36.66
C ILE A 862 -14.44 33.08 36.81
N ASN A 863 -13.30 33.73 37.00
CA ASN A 863 -13.21 35.19 37.08
C ASN A 863 -12.63 35.80 35.79
N SER A 864 -12.52 37.12 35.73
CA SER A 864 -11.98 37.85 34.58
C SER A 864 -10.52 37.50 34.26
N ASN A 865 -9.69 37.19 35.27
CA ASN A 865 -8.30 36.78 35.09
C ASN A 865 -8.20 35.36 34.52
N ASP A 866 -9.08 34.44 34.93
CA ASP A 866 -9.16 33.07 34.37
C ASP A 866 -9.48 33.11 32.86
N LEU A 867 -10.46 33.95 32.48
CA LEU A 867 -10.84 34.19 31.07
C LEU A 867 -9.71 34.85 30.26
N GLU A 868 -9.01 35.82 30.85
CA GLU A 868 -7.91 36.52 30.18
C GLU A 868 -6.69 35.62 30.00
N ASN A 869 -6.41 34.73 30.97
CA ASN A 869 -5.41 33.68 30.84
C ASN A 869 -5.76 32.70 29.72
N ALA A 870 -7.03 32.25 29.63
CA ALA A 870 -7.47 31.35 28.58
C ALA A 870 -7.23 31.92 27.17
N LYS A 871 -7.54 33.20 26.94
CA LYS A 871 -7.24 33.87 25.65
C LYS A 871 -5.74 33.87 25.34
N LYS A 872 -4.89 34.21 26.31
CA LYS A 872 -3.42 34.23 26.14
C LYS A 872 -2.85 32.85 25.79
N VAL A 873 -3.37 31.79 26.41
CA VAL A 873 -3.02 30.40 26.06
C VAL A 873 -3.42 30.07 24.62
N LEU A 874 -4.65 30.42 24.22
CA LEU A 874 -5.15 30.17 22.86
C LEU A 874 -4.34 30.92 21.79
N GLU A 875 -4.04 32.20 22.02
CA GLU A 875 -3.16 32.99 21.14
C GLU A 875 -1.75 32.40 21.03
N TYR A 876 -1.18 31.94 22.16
CA TYR A 876 0.16 31.35 22.20
C TYR A 876 0.22 30.06 21.37
N ILE A 877 -0.75 29.17 21.55
CA ILE A 877 -0.87 27.91 20.80
C ILE A 877 -1.03 28.18 19.30
N TYR A 878 -1.87 29.15 18.92
CA TYR A 878 -2.07 29.56 17.53
C TYR A 878 -0.79 30.12 16.89
N LYS A 879 -0.10 31.04 17.57
CA LYS A 879 1.11 31.72 17.06
C LYS A 879 2.29 30.78 16.89
N GLU A 880 2.53 29.89 17.85
CA GLU A 880 3.63 28.91 17.80
C GLU A 880 3.23 27.61 17.09
N LYS A 881 2.01 27.52 16.51
CA LYS A 881 1.44 26.34 15.84
C LYS A 881 1.55 25.04 16.64
N LEU A 882 1.34 25.09 17.95
CA LEU A 882 1.49 23.91 18.82
C LEU A 882 0.40 22.88 18.50
N CYS A 883 0.80 21.63 18.28
CA CYS A 883 -0.10 20.50 18.07
C CYS A 883 0.40 19.27 18.86
N ARG A 884 -0.50 18.36 19.24
CA ARG A 884 -0.14 17.12 19.98
C ARG A 884 0.82 16.21 19.22
N ASN A 885 0.80 16.25 17.88
CA ASN A 885 1.66 15.47 16.99
C ASN A 885 2.39 16.42 16.04
N LEU A 886 3.65 16.10 15.73
CA LEU A 886 4.37 16.72 14.62
C LEU A 886 3.57 16.52 13.34
N GLN A 887 3.34 17.61 12.61
CA GLN A 887 2.68 17.58 11.32
C GLN A 887 3.71 17.30 10.20
N PRO A 888 3.28 16.67 9.09
CA PRO A 888 4.20 16.34 8.00
C PRO A 888 4.50 17.56 7.12
N GLU A 889 5.78 17.89 6.95
CA GLU A 889 6.22 18.92 5.99
C GLU A 889 6.15 18.37 4.54
N ASN A 890 5.12 18.75 3.77
CA ASN A 890 4.98 18.41 2.35
C ASN A 890 4.00 19.35 1.61
N ASN A 891 4.02 19.30 0.28
CA ASN A 891 3.18 20.17 -0.57
C ASN A 891 1.85 19.50 -1.01
N LEU A 892 1.35 18.50 -0.29
CA LEU A 892 0.12 17.78 -0.70
C LEU A 892 -1.15 18.64 -0.62
N ILE A 893 -1.13 19.72 0.16
CA ILE A 893 -2.25 20.66 0.27
C ILE A 893 -2.62 21.33 -1.06
N ASP A 894 -1.66 21.58 -1.95
CA ASP A 894 -1.92 22.24 -3.22
C ASP A 894 -2.69 21.33 -4.19
N ASN A 895 -2.46 20.01 -4.10
CA ASN A 895 -3.27 19.02 -4.80
C ASN A 895 -4.73 18.97 -4.32
N ILE A 896 -4.99 19.36 -3.06
CA ILE A 896 -6.35 19.53 -2.52
C ILE A 896 -6.98 20.83 -3.01
N LYS A 897 -6.25 21.95 -2.94
CA LYS A 897 -6.74 23.26 -3.43
C LYS A 897 -7.19 23.20 -4.89
N CYS A 898 -6.49 22.44 -5.74
CA CYS A 898 -6.86 22.21 -7.15
C CYS A 898 -8.14 21.37 -7.35
N LYS A 899 -8.60 20.63 -6.34
CA LYS A 899 -9.82 19.80 -6.38
C LYS A 899 -11.04 20.49 -5.75
N ILE A 900 -10.83 21.55 -4.97
CA ILE A 900 -11.88 22.38 -4.36
C ILE A 900 -12.46 23.33 -5.42
N LYS A 901 -13.79 23.37 -5.50
CA LYS A 901 -14.53 24.36 -6.28
C LYS A 901 -14.83 25.58 -5.40
N LYS A 902 -14.30 26.74 -5.77
CA LYS A 902 -14.25 27.97 -4.94
C LYS A 902 -15.61 28.60 -4.64
N ASP A 903 -16.63 28.25 -5.40
CA ASP A 903 -18.02 28.71 -5.32
C ASP A 903 -18.87 27.97 -4.28
N ARG A 904 -18.30 26.97 -3.57
CA ARG A 904 -19.05 26.04 -2.71
C ARG A 904 -18.47 25.94 -1.31
N PRO A 905 -19.33 25.74 -0.29
CA PRO A 905 -18.90 25.40 1.06
C PRO A 905 -17.98 24.17 1.10
N THR A 906 -16.98 24.21 1.98
CA THR A 906 -15.97 23.18 2.16
C THR A 906 -16.06 22.53 3.52
N ILE A 907 -16.53 21.28 3.54
CA ILE A 907 -16.74 20.49 4.74
C ILE A 907 -15.54 19.56 4.92
N VAL A 908 -14.86 19.65 6.07
CA VAL A 908 -13.67 18.85 6.37
C VAL A 908 -13.96 17.91 7.54
N TYR A 909 -14.01 16.60 7.24
CA TYR A 909 -14.22 15.56 8.23
C TYR A 909 -12.90 14.93 8.70
N PHE A 910 -12.72 14.81 10.01
CA PHE A 910 -11.58 14.15 10.63
C PHE A 910 -12.01 12.85 11.33
N GLY A 911 -11.51 11.72 10.81
CA GLY A 911 -11.66 10.40 11.44
C GLY A 911 -10.69 10.18 12.60
N GLN A 912 -10.91 9.12 13.37
CA GLN A 912 -10.15 8.81 14.60
C GLN A 912 -9.67 7.36 14.64
N ASN A 913 -8.89 6.95 15.64
CA ASN A 913 -8.56 5.53 15.82
C ASN A 913 -9.70 4.81 16.54
N ASP A 914 -10.70 4.31 15.80
CA ASP A 914 -11.92 3.74 16.40
C ASP A 914 -11.67 2.56 17.36
N PHE A 915 -10.56 1.82 17.21
CA PHE A 915 -10.13 0.78 18.17
C PHE A 915 -9.52 1.32 19.47
N GLU A 916 -8.96 2.54 19.47
CA GLU A 916 -8.34 3.20 20.62
C GLU A 916 -9.15 4.42 21.11
N ALA A 917 -10.38 4.59 20.61
CA ALA A 917 -11.33 5.64 21.00
C ALA A 917 -12.60 5.05 21.66
N GLY A 918 -12.61 3.76 21.99
CA GLY A 918 -13.76 3.10 22.62
C GLY A 918 -14.98 2.88 21.71
N MET A 919 -14.84 3.06 20.39
CA MET A 919 -15.95 2.95 19.43
C MET A 919 -16.28 1.50 19.02
N ILE A 920 -15.27 0.62 19.01
CA ILE A 920 -15.40 -0.77 18.56
C ILE A 920 -15.23 -1.71 19.78
N PRO A 921 -16.08 -2.74 19.98
CA PRO A 921 -17.31 -3.02 19.24
C PRO A 921 -18.41 -2.00 19.56
N TYR A 922 -19.17 -1.60 18.54
CA TYR A 922 -20.28 -0.67 18.72
C TYR A 922 -21.44 -1.35 19.45
N ASN A 923 -21.71 -0.90 20.69
CA ASN A 923 -22.73 -1.45 21.58
C ASN A 923 -23.45 -0.35 22.37
N GLN A 924 -24.35 -0.70 23.29
CA GLN A 924 -25.11 0.27 24.09
C GLN A 924 -24.24 1.21 24.94
N HIS A 925 -23.05 0.76 25.37
CA HIS A 925 -22.10 1.61 26.10
C HIS A 925 -21.51 2.68 25.17
N VAL A 926 -21.17 2.32 23.93
CA VAL A 926 -20.71 3.28 22.89
C VAL A 926 -21.81 4.27 22.52
N VAL A 927 -23.06 3.82 22.35
CA VAL A 927 -24.22 4.68 22.10
C VAL A 927 -24.43 5.69 23.23
N LYS A 928 -24.29 5.25 24.47
CA LYS A 928 -24.47 6.10 25.66
C LYS A 928 -23.37 7.16 25.80
N TYR A 929 -22.10 6.76 25.62
CA TYR A 929 -20.96 7.58 26.02
C TYR A 929 -20.15 8.18 24.88
N HIS A 930 -20.17 7.66 23.66
CA HIS A 930 -19.25 8.07 22.59
C HIS A 930 -19.95 8.54 21.32
N SER A 931 -20.65 7.67 20.59
CA SER A 931 -21.37 8.07 19.38
C SER A 931 -22.80 7.51 19.41
N PRO A 932 -23.83 8.38 19.40
CA PRO A 932 -25.22 7.94 19.49
C PRO A 932 -25.73 7.19 18.26
N TRP A 933 -25.13 7.40 17.08
CA TRP A 933 -25.62 6.81 15.83
C TRP A 933 -24.55 6.30 14.85
N SER A 934 -23.28 6.74 14.94
CA SER A 934 -22.25 6.34 13.99
C SER A 934 -21.44 5.16 14.50
N ILE A 935 -21.41 4.07 13.74
CA ILE A 935 -20.74 2.82 14.14
C ILE A 935 -19.22 2.99 14.23
N ASP A 936 -18.63 3.66 13.24
CA ASP A 936 -17.20 3.97 13.13
C ASP A 936 -16.99 5.26 12.31
N SER A 937 -15.74 5.65 12.07
CA SER A 937 -15.41 6.83 11.25
C SER A 937 -15.79 6.68 9.77
N ASN A 938 -15.84 5.46 9.23
CA ASN A 938 -16.21 5.23 7.84
C ASN A 938 -17.74 5.36 7.63
N ASP A 939 -18.56 4.99 8.61
CA ASP A 939 -20.02 5.17 8.56
C ASP A 939 -20.41 6.65 8.61
N ALA A 940 -19.80 7.44 9.49
CA ALA A 940 -19.94 8.90 9.48
C ALA A 940 -19.52 9.51 8.13
N CYS A 941 -18.35 9.11 7.61
CA CYS A 941 -17.87 9.56 6.30
C CYS A 941 -18.88 9.27 5.17
N ARG A 942 -19.53 8.10 5.20
CA ARG A 942 -20.56 7.72 4.24
C ARG A 942 -21.75 8.68 4.30
N VAL A 943 -22.31 8.91 5.49
CA VAL A 943 -23.45 9.84 5.70
C VAL A 943 -23.08 11.27 5.28
N LEU A 944 -21.95 11.79 5.74
CA LEU A 944 -21.48 13.13 5.39
C LEU A 944 -21.26 13.30 3.88
N SER A 945 -20.70 12.28 3.21
CA SER A 945 -20.54 12.30 1.75
C SER A 945 -21.89 12.35 1.00
N GLU A 946 -22.93 11.72 1.54
CA GLU A 946 -24.28 11.71 0.95
C GLU A 946 -24.92 13.08 1.03
N ILE A 947 -24.79 13.74 2.19
CA ILE A 947 -25.26 15.10 2.42
C ILE A 947 -24.50 16.12 1.55
N CYS A 948 -23.17 16.04 1.50
CA CYS A 948 -22.37 16.99 0.71
C CYS A 948 -22.60 16.83 -0.80
N ILE A 949 -22.77 15.60 -1.30
CA ILE A 949 -23.13 15.35 -2.72
C ILE A 949 -24.54 15.89 -3.02
N LYS A 950 -25.52 15.68 -2.12
CA LYS A 950 -26.90 16.17 -2.28
C LYS A 950 -26.97 17.70 -2.35
N ASN A 951 -26.18 18.40 -1.54
CA ASN A 951 -26.17 19.86 -1.45
C ASN A 951 -25.05 20.53 -2.28
N ASP A 952 -24.34 19.76 -3.11
CA ASP A 952 -23.29 20.21 -4.02
C ASP A 952 -22.08 20.90 -3.34
N TRP A 953 -21.79 20.54 -2.09
CA TRP A 953 -20.67 21.03 -1.27
C TRP A 953 -19.35 20.29 -1.56
N ASN A 954 -18.20 20.94 -1.33
CA ASN A 954 -16.91 20.25 -1.32
C ASN A 954 -16.78 19.41 -0.04
N PHE A 955 -16.38 18.13 -0.16
CA PHE A 955 -16.17 17.26 0.99
C PHE A 955 -14.75 16.68 1.02
N ILE A 956 -14.02 17.01 2.07
CA ILE A 956 -12.65 16.57 2.31
C ILE A 956 -12.65 15.64 3.52
N TYR A 957 -12.05 14.45 3.39
CA TYR A 957 -11.92 13.51 4.50
C TYR A 957 -10.46 13.17 4.78
N LYS A 958 -10.07 13.37 6.04
CA LYS A 958 -8.82 12.90 6.64
C LYS A 958 -9.11 11.70 7.56
N PRO A 959 -9.00 10.44 7.07
CA PRO A 959 -8.99 9.28 7.94
C PRO A 959 -7.74 9.25 8.83
N HIS A 960 -7.85 8.59 9.98
CA HIS A 960 -6.69 8.27 10.82
C HIS A 960 -5.72 7.34 10.06
N PRO A 961 -4.38 7.42 10.24
CA PRO A 961 -3.43 6.61 9.47
C PRO A 961 -3.64 5.09 9.55
N ASN A 962 -4.14 4.61 10.68
CA ASN A 962 -4.44 3.19 10.93
C ASN A 962 -5.84 2.75 10.44
N LEU A 963 -6.68 3.67 9.94
CA LEU A 963 -8.00 3.32 9.40
C LEU A 963 -7.90 2.88 7.95
N GLU A 964 -8.29 1.64 7.71
CA GLU A 964 -8.62 1.17 6.36
C GLU A 964 -10.01 1.65 5.94
N TRP A 965 -10.14 1.95 4.65
CA TRP A 965 -11.44 2.07 4.00
C TRP A 965 -12.08 0.68 3.88
N LEU A 966 -13.04 0.38 4.76
CA LEU A 966 -13.88 -0.82 4.67
C LEU A 966 -14.83 -0.78 3.46
N GLU A 967 -15.18 0.44 3.06
CA GLU A 967 -16.14 0.79 2.02
C GLU A 967 -15.47 1.48 0.82
N GLU A 968 -16.20 1.62 -0.27
CA GLU A 968 -15.66 2.22 -1.49
C GLU A 968 -15.91 3.72 -1.50
N LYS A 969 -14.86 4.46 -1.14
CA LYS A 969 -14.77 5.91 -1.24
C LYS A 969 -15.38 6.43 -2.56
N LYS A 970 -16.42 7.26 -2.47
CA LYS A 970 -17.05 7.92 -3.62
C LYS A 970 -16.06 8.88 -4.31
N SER A 971 -16.22 9.11 -5.61
CA SER A 971 -15.27 9.90 -6.43
C SER A 971 -15.16 11.36 -5.99
N GLU A 972 -16.23 11.85 -5.37
CA GLU A 972 -16.49 13.22 -4.97
C GLU A 972 -15.85 13.55 -3.60
N ILE A 973 -15.36 12.52 -2.89
CA ILE A 973 -14.66 12.67 -1.61
C ILE A 973 -13.19 13.00 -1.89
N ILE A 974 -12.71 14.16 -1.46
CA ILE A 974 -11.30 14.56 -1.55
C ILE A 974 -10.53 13.82 -0.43
N ASP A 975 -9.40 13.17 -0.76
CA ASP A 975 -8.53 12.51 0.24
C ASP A 975 -7.57 13.52 0.85
N ALA A 976 -7.41 13.48 2.17
CA ALA A 976 -6.46 14.33 2.90
C ALA A 976 -5.47 13.56 3.80
N ARG A 977 -5.23 12.28 3.48
CA ARG A 977 -4.13 11.50 4.09
C ARG A 977 -2.78 12.14 3.80
N GLY A 978 -1.91 12.21 4.81
CA GLY A 978 -0.56 12.76 4.69
C GLY A 978 -0.44 14.29 4.68
N VAL A 979 -1.54 15.04 4.60
CA VAL A 979 -1.53 16.52 4.63
C VAL A 979 -1.38 17.03 6.07
N ASP A 980 -0.95 18.27 6.28
CA ASP A 980 -1.01 18.97 7.57
C ASP A 980 -2.47 19.13 8.06
N ILE A 981 -2.73 19.15 9.37
CA ILE A 981 -4.08 19.30 9.94
C ILE A 981 -4.56 20.76 9.97
N HIS A 982 -3.67 21.71 10.29
CA HIS A 982 -3.96 23.14 10.38
C HIS A 982 -4.27 23.72 8.99
N GLU A 983 -3.54 23.31 7.95
CA GLU A 983 -3.82 23.72 6.57
C GLU A 983 -5.21 23.26 6.08
N LEU A 984 -5.65 22.07 6.48
CA LEU A 984 -6.99 21.57 6.17
C LEU A 984 -8.08 22.34 6.93
N ILE A 985 -7.80 22.71 8.18
CA ILE A 985 -8.70 23.55 8.99
C ILE A 985 -8.80 24.96 8.39
N ASP A 986 -7.71 25.54 7.88
CA ASP A 986 -7.73 26.82 7.15
C ASP A 986 -8.67 26.80 5.95
N LEU A 987 -8.63 25.72 5.16
CA LEU A 987 -9.49 25.51 3.99
C LEU A 987 -10.96 25.18 4.33
N ALA A 988 -11.26 24.81 5.57
CA ALA A 988 -12.61 24.41 5.96
C ALA A 988 -13.53 25.62 6.15
N ASP A 989 -14.74 25.56 5.60
CA ASP A 989 -15.86 26.39 6.08
C ASP A 989 -16.47 25.76 7.33
N VAL A 990 -16.57 24.42 7.37
CA VAL A 990 -17.04 23.66 8.55
C VAL A 990 -16.14 22.47 8.90
N VAL A 991 -15.75 22.46 10.18
CA VAL A 991 -15.25 21.38 11.04
C VAL A 991 -16.17 20.17 11.25
N VAL A 992 -15.88 18.92 10.91
CA VAL A 992 -16.70 17.77 11.37
C VAL A 992 -15.87 16.68 12.04
N THR A 993 -16.33 16.16 13.19
CA THR A 993 -15.77 14.92 13.79
C THR A 993 -16.73 14.22 14.75
N ILE A 994 -16.42 12.97 15.11
CA ILE A 994 -17.12 12.20 16.15
C ILE A 994 -16.50 12.51 17.53
N LEU A 995 -15.23 12.16 17.75
CA LEU A 995 -14.51 12.34 19.03
C LEU A 995 -13.12 12.99 18.87
N SER A 996 -12.70 13.35 17.66
CA SER A 996 -11.31 13.76 17.40
C SER A 996 -10.96 15.10 18.09
N GLN A 997 -9.74 15.19 18.61
CA GLN A 997 -9.16 16.43 19.14
C GLN A 997 -9.00 17.54 18.08
N SER A 998 -9.13 17.21 16.78
CA SER A 998 -9.26 18.19 15.69
C SER A 998 -10.40 19.20 15.89
N SER A 999 -11.43 18.85 16.66
CA SER A 999 -12.47 19.79 17.11
C SER A 999 -11.88 20.98 17.88
N TYR A 1000 -10.96 20.75 18.81
CA TYR A 1000 -10.26 21.81 19.53
C TYR A 1000 -9.34 22.60 18.61
N GLU A 1001 -8.54 21.93 17.76
CA GLU A 1001 -7.67 22.60 16.77
C GLU A 1001 -8.46 23.54 15.85
N ALA A 1002 -9.69 23.17 15.47
CA ALA A 1002 -10.58 24.00 14.66
C ALA A 1002 -11.14 25.21 15.44
N LEU A 1003 -11.61 25.01 16.67
CA LEU A 1003 -12.12 26.10 17.52
C LEU A 1003 -11.03 27.11 17.89
N MET A 1004 -9.81 26.64 18.18
CA MET A 1004 -8.63 27.51 18.41
C MET A 1004 -8.27 28.36 17.18
N ARG A 1005 -8.69 27.92 15.98
CA ARG A 1005 -8.49 28.60 14.70
C ARG A 1005 -9.77 29.29 14.20
N ASN A 1006 -10.75 29.48 15.09
CA ASN A 1006 -12.02 30.17 14.86
C ASN A 1006 -12.89 29.58 13.73
N LYS A 1007 -12.81 28.26 13.50
CA LYS A 1007 -13.65 27.54 12.55
C LYS A 1007 -14.84 26.89 13.26
N PRO A 1008 -16.06 26.90 12.69
CA PRO A 1008 -17.21 26.23 13.30
C PRO A 1008 -17.02 24.72 13.25
N VAL A 1009 -17.48 24.03 14.29
CA VAL A 1009 -17.36 22.57 14.43
C VAL A 1009 -18.73 21.94 14.64
N VAL A 1010 -19.02 20.90 13.87
CA VAL A 1010 -20.15 19.97 14.04
C VAL A 1010 -19.65 18.69 14.71
N MET A 1011 -20.17 18.42 15.89
CA MET A 1011 -19.89 17.22 16.69
C MET A 1011 -20.93 16.13 16.40
N LEU A 1012 -20.47 14.94 16.03
CA LEU A 1012 -21.30 13.73 15.80
C LEU A 1012 -21.25 12.74 16.99
N GLY A 1013 -20.55 13.11 18.05
CA GLY A 1013 -20.29 12.29 19.23
C GLY A 1013 -19.93 13.13 20.45
N TYR A 1014 -19.87 12.47 21.60
CA TYR A 1014 -19.75 13.11 22.91
C TYR A 1014 -18.29 13.25 23.32
N THR A 1015 -17.89 14.48 23.62
CA THR A 1015 -16.57 14.81 24.20
C THR A 1015 -16.74 15.82 25.33
N HIS A 1016 -15.64 16.36 25.85
CA HIS A 1016 -15.65 17.51 26.76
C HIS A 1016 -16.42 18.74 26.20
N LEU A 1017 -16.68 18.81 24.90
CA LEU A 1017 -17.44 19.90 24.24
C LEU A 1017 -18.97 19.73 24.31
N LYS A 1018 -19.47 18.57 24.78
CA LYS A 1018 -20.90 18.28 24.90
C LYS A 1018 -21.63 19.35 25.72
N HIS A 1019 -22.70 19.90 25.15
CA HIS A 1019 -23.55 20.97 25.69
C HIS A 1019 -22.76 22.15 26.31
N LYS A 1020 -21.63 22.51 25.68
CA LYS A 1020 -20.84 23.71 26.02
C LYS A 1020 -21.21 24.93 25.19
N ASN A 1021 -22.20 24.84 24.29
CA ASN A 1021 -22.69 25.93 23.42
C ASN A 1021 -21.58 26.66 22.62
N CYS A 1022 -20.49 25.93 22.31
CA CYS A 1022 -19.38 26.39 21.47
C CYS A 1022 -19.17 25.52 20.21
N THR A 1023 -20.02 24.52 20.00
CA THR A 1023 -20.07 23.68 18.79
C THR A 1023 -21.52 23.49 18.35
N TYR A 1024 -21.71 23.08 17.10
CA TYR A 1024 -22.97 22.55 16.59
C TYR A 1024 -23.03 21.05 16.92
N GLU A 1025 -24.18 20.54 17.36
CA GLU A 1025 -24.28 19.18 17.93
C GLU A 1025 -25.29 18.30 17.17
N ALA A 1026 -24.80 17.42 16.30
CA ALA A 1026 -25.63 16.54 15.46
C ALA A 1026 -25.69 15.11 16.05
N PHE A 1027 -26.34 15.02 17.22
CA PHE A 1027 -26.46 13.77 17.98
C PHE A 1027 -27.60 12.85 17.51
N ALA A 1028 -28.47 13.29 16.60
CA ALA A 1028 -29.33 12.43 15.80
C ALA A 1028 -28.86 12.43 14.35
N LYS A 1029 -28.95 11.28 13.68
CA LYS A 1029 -28.45 11.07 12.32
C LYS A 1029 -29.19 11.91 11.27
N ASP A 1030 -30.48 12.12 11.47
CA ASP A 1030 -31.35 12.80 10.51
C ASP A 1030 -31.18 14.33 10.56
N ASP A 1031 -30.72 14.87 11.70
CA ASP A 1031 -30.47 16.31 11.89
C ASP A 1031 -29.15 16.79 11.26
N VAL A 1032 -28.24 15.86 10.92
CA VAL A 1032 -26.86 16.17 10.47
C VAL A 1032 -26.84 17.14 9.29
N GLU A 1033 -27.76 16.98 8.34
CA GLU A 1033 -27.85 17.85 7.16
C GLU A 1033 -28.27 19.29 7.51
N GLN A 1034 -29.32 19.44 8.31
CA GLN A 1034 -29.81 20.75 8.76
C GLN A 1034 -28.77 21.47 9.62
N ILE A 1035 -28.04 20.73 10.46
CA ILE A 1035 -27.03 21.28 11.36
C ILE A 1035 -25.77 21.70 10.59
N LEU A 1036 -25.38 20.96 9.53
CA LEU A 1036 -24.31 21.38 8.62
C LEU A 1036 -24.68 22.66 7.87
N ASP A 1037 -25.88 22.71 7.27
CA ASP A 1037 -26.38 23.91 6.57
C ASP A 1037 -26.40 25.14 7.49
N LYS A 1038 -26.83 24.97 8.75
CA LYS A 1038 -26.75 26.02 9.77
C LYS A 1038 -25.30 26.43 10.07
N ALA A 1039 -24.40 25.48 10.28
CA ALA A 1039 -22.98 25.77 10.57
C ALA A 1039 -22.27 26.51 9.43
N ILE A 1040 -22.65 26.24 8.17
CA ILE A 1040 -22.16 26.97 6.99
C ILE A 1040 -22.67 28.43 6.99
N LYS A 1041 -23.95 28.65 7.32
CA LYS A 1041 -24.59 29.97 7.28
C LYS A 1041 -24.20 30.87 8.45
N ASP A 1042 -24.24 30.34 9.66
CA ASP A 1042 -24.03 31.08 10.91
C ASP A 1042 -22.53 31.20 11.25
N GLY A 1043 -21.69 30.32 10.70
CA GLY A 1043 -20.24 30.29 10.96
C GLY A 1043 -19.89 30.02 12.43
N PHE A 1044 -18.72 30.48 12.87
CA PHE A 1044 -18.33 30.45 14.29
C PHE A 1044 -18.69 31.77 14.96
N THR A 1045 -19.83 31.79 15.67
CA THR A 1045 -20.39 33.02 16.23
C THR A 1045 -19.59 33.54 17.42
N GLU A 1046 -19.67 34.85 17.70
CA GLU A 1046 -19.03 35.45 18.89
C GLU A 1046 -19.52 34.85 20.21
N GLU A 1047 -20.77 34.37 20.27
CA GLU A 1047 -21.28 33.71 21.47
C GLU A 1047 -20.64 32.33 21.65
N MET A 1048 -20.49 31.56 20.58
CA MET A 1048 -19.73 30.30 20.61
C MET A 1048 -18.25 30.53 20.99
N ARG A 1049 -17.65 31.64 20.53
CA ARG A 1049 -16.28 32.05 20.91
C ARG A 1049 -16.17 32.35 22.41
N LYS A 1050 -17.10 33.12 22.99
CA LYS A 1050 -17.14 33.38 24.46
C LYS A 1050 -17.33 32.09 25.26
N ASN A 1051 -18.23 31.22 24.82
CA ASN A 1051 -18.48 29.93 25.45
C ASN A 1051 -17.23 29.04 25.38
N PHE A 1052 -16.52 29.03 24.25
CA PHE A 1052 -15.24 28.33 24.12
C PHE A 1052 -14.19 28.89 25.07
N HIS A 1053 -13.98 30.21 25.12
CA HIS A 1053 -13.05 30.83 26.08
C HIS A 1053 -13.38 30.47 27.54
N SER A 1054 -14.66 30.45 27.88
CA SER A 1054 -15.14 30.08 29.22
C SER A 1054 -14.96 28.59 29.54
N HIS A 1055 -15.07 27.72 28.54
CA HIS A 1055 -14.74 26.30 28.65
C HIS A 1055 -13.24 26.07 28.86
N ILE A 1056 -12.40 26.77 28.09
CA ILE A 1056 -10.94 26.71 28.20
C ILE A 1056 -10.46 27.25 29.55
N ALA A 1057 -11.04 28.34 30.06
CA ALA A 1057 -10.74 28.88 31.38
C ALA A 1057 -11.02 27.84 32.50
N ARG A 1058 -12.17 27.16 32.45
CA ARG A 1058 -12.51 26.09 33.40
C ARG A 1058 -11.58 24.88 33.26
N LEU A 1059 -11.29 24.44 32.04
CA LEU A 1059 -10.37 23.34 31.79
C LEU A 1059 -8.98 23.60 32.37
N LEU A 1060 -8.38 24.76 32.08
CA LEU A 1060 -7.05 25.14 32.56
C LEU A 1060 -6.98 25.30 34.09
N LYS A 1061 -8.07 25.75 34.71
CA LYS A 1061 -8.16 25.99 36.16
C LYS A 1061 -8.42 24.73 36.98
N TYR A 1062 -9.28 23.83 36.49
CA TYR A 1062 -9.81 22.73 37.30
C TYR A 1062 -9.35 21.33 36.87
N TYR A 1063 -8.93 21.12 35.63
CA TYR A 1063 -8.89 19.77 35.05
C TYR A 1063 -7.66 19.43 34.19
N LEU A 1064 -7.02 20.41 33.54
CA LEU A 1064 -5.82 20.20 32.72
C LEU A 1064 -4.56 20.61 33.48
N TYR A 1065 -3.51 19.79 33.42
CA TYR A 1065 -2.23 20.02 34.10
C TYR A 1065 -1.15 20.40 33.09
N ASP A 1066 -0.25 21.32 33.43
CA ASP A 1066 0.93 21.65 32.63
C ASP A 1066 1.79 20.38 32.43
N ASP A 1067 2.27 20.09 31.23
CA ASP A 1067 3.12 18.90 30.97
C ASP A 1067 4.60 19.10 31.39
N TYR A 1068 4.95 20.27 31.92
CA TYR A 1068 6.30 20.70 32.30
C TYR A 1068 7.33 20.61 31.16
N VAL A 1069 6.90 20.57 29.89
CA VAL A 1069 7.79 20.75 28.73
C VAL A 1069 8.32 22.18 28.72
N ALA A 1070 9.58 22.35 28.35
CA ALA A 1070 10.21 23.67 28.27
C ALA A 1070 9.56 24.47 27.13
N ARG A 1071 8.88 25.56 27.48
CA ARG A 1071 8.19 26.46 26.56
C ARG A 1071 8.16 27.88 27.11
N LYS A 1072 7.94 28.86 26.22
CA LYS A 1072 7.92 30.30 26.57
C LYS A 1072 6.79 30.65 27.56
N PHE A 1073 5.68 29.92 27.50
CA PHE A 1073 4.48 30.20 28.29
C PHE A 1073 3.88 28.90 28.85
N LYS A 1074 3.77 28.81 30.19
CA LYS A 1074 3.22 27.64 30.91
C LYS A 1074 1.75 27.85 31.27
N TYR A 1075 0.99 26.77 31.33
CA TYR A 1075 -0.47 26.83 31.52
C TYR A 1075 -1.08 25.48 31.92
N GLY A 1076 -2.18 25.55 32.66
CA GLY A 1076 -2.78 24.41 33.36
C GLY A 1076 -2.40 24.42 34.84
N LYS A 1077 -2.97 23.46 35.57
CA LYS A 1077 -2.67 23.16 36.97
C LYS A 1077 -1.23 22.70 37.14
N LYS A 1078 -0.70 22.90 38.34
CA LYS A 1078 0.67 22.52 38.69
C LYS A 1078 0.75 21.06 39.12
N ILE A 1079 1.97 20.55 39.20
CA ILE A 1079 2.26 19.18 39.63
C ILE A 1079 1.93 18.97 41.12
N GLU A 1080 2.01 20.03 41.94
CA GLU A 1080 1.60 19.98 43.34
C GLU A 1080 0.08 19.81 43.48
N ASP A 1081 -0.72 20.39 42.57
CA ASP A 1081 -2.17 20.19 42.53
C ASP A 1081 -2.50 18.72 42.23
N PHE A 1082 -1.81 18.13 41.25
CA PHE A 1082 -1.93 16.70 40.93
C PHE A 1082 -1.55 15.80 42.12
N GLN A 1083 -0.46 16.13 42.82
CA GLN A 1083 -0.05 15.39 44.02
C GLN A 1083 -1.12 15.45 45.11
N ASN A 1084 -1.70 16.62 45.36
CA ASN A 1084 -2.74 16.82 46.38
C ASN A 1084 -4.05 16.11 46.04
N GLU A 1085 -4.45 16.06 44.77
CA GLU A 1085 -5.74 15.49 44.37
C GLU A 1085 -5.71 13.98 44.14
N PHE A 1086 -4.57 13.42 43.72
CA PHE A 1086 -4.47 12.00 43.36
C PHE A 1086 -3.53 11.17 44.24
N LEU A 1087 -2.48 11.75 44.85
CA LEU A 1087 -1.42 11.01 45.55
C LEU A 1087 -1.33 11.26 47.06
N ASN A 1088 -2.07 12.24 47.57
CA ASN A 1088 -2.30 12.50 48.99
C ASN A 1088 -3.71 12.02 49.38
#